data_AF-A0A812BK71-F1
#
_entry.id   AF-A0A812BK71-F1
#
_cell.length_a   1.000
_cell.length_b   1.000
_cell.length_c   1.000
_cell.angle_alpha   90.00
_cell.angle_beta   90.00
_cell.angle_gamma   90.00
#
_symmetry.space_group_name_H-M   'P 1'
#
loop_
_entity.id
_entity.type
_entity.pdbx_description
1 polymer ?
#
loop_
_entity_poly.entity_id
_entity_poly.type
_entity_poly.pdbx_seq_one_letter_code
_entity_poly.pdbx_strand_id
1 'polypeptide(L)'
;MNVPLYVIRNDNEGNPILINKAENHNRNSALYHNIMKKSAFLLKGIENKPENFHVTGIIRMNAEMFELKKSNEDTAGKSVKKRKMGNYVFLKMTDYYAIELIQLNELKNHFIFAPDSKLNERPNRRRVQREVPEHNQLIDFSYDILIYIDFNEYLRIKEYMDRKNTLHPYEEDAKICDFYLLVINTLNLIFQHMENFSYKLRIYLKSIIILDTPEKNDFITQIPSYVNGSVNAEDLLSNFSNFDFGNIEYDHAVLFVGLDLYAVIQNQIQISVAVLEVNMMSRQVQPNTTNPWYFSSCSIKQIEEHLDDIIEQGSNCGEQTSMDCCNNNTAEITEHVYSLDEQCQIAFGNTSYIYRHNIYSQDVCKFILCVIPINGSTNAEVKPQISAPGTVCSSQKQCEQGDCIYSSKAPNISLPCLFGDKPRPIPSRNCSQLIEMIPQICGMDYFQEACVCSCSKHLTKDMCCPYGPETFTCLTSWCSNKSYDGFCCQTCPAYSNCSLGYSRRKRSNYFNTAMQKKAKLFLKSYLNLLTMKQNQEVDNYALEERQRDLTKCPLMTTGLFKYCNELVLTKSNSACYNEFISQICCQACILVMDKKSPGCEYGDSDEESCSQWAKEGQLASRCFTNKQVHEKICCKSCRLLVSTMYSGSKKNPISFPLIMMVLYACLVKI
;
A
#
# COMPACT_ATOMS: atom_id res chain seq x y z
N MET A 1 -7.15 -21.81 9.14
CA MET A 1 -6.44 -22.62 8.12
C MET A 1 -5.32 -23.38 8.82
N ASN A 2 -4.99 -24.58 8.36
CA ASN A 2 -3.94 -25.42 8.96
C ASN A 2 -2.73 -25.49 8.01
N VAL A 3 -2.14 -24.34 7.67
CA VAL A 3 -0.83 -24.36 7.02
C VAL A 3 0.18 -24.80 8.08
N PRO A 4 0.89 -25.93 7.90
CA PRO A 4 1.91 -26.36 8.82
C PRO A 4 2.99 -25.29 8.97
N LEU A 5 3.26 -24.93 10.22
CA LEU A 5 4.30 -23.98 10.56
C LEU A 5 5.44 -24.73 11.25
N TYR A 6 6.60 -24.72 10.64
CA TYR A 6 7.79 -25.35 11.16
C TYR A 6 8.77 -24.32 11.70
N VAL A 7 9.52 -24.72 12.72
CA VAL A 7 10.74 -24.06 13.12
C VAL A 7 11.87 -25.05 13.12
N ILE A 8 13.06 -24.57 12.80
CA ILE A 8 14.27 -25.38 12.93
C ILE A 8 14.66 -25.41 14.42
N ARG A 9 15.06 -26.56 14.91
CA ARG A 9 15.68 -26.76 16.23
C ARG A 9 16.84 -27.72 16.07
N ASN A 10 17.83 -27.66 16.94
CA ASN A 10 18.87 -28.67 16.97
C ASN A 10 18.38 -29.83 17.84
N ASP A 11 18.58 -31.07 17.39
CA ASP A 11 18.42 -32.25 18.22
C ASP A 11 19.51 -32.31 19.30
N ASN A 12 19.52 -33.39 20.09
CA ASN A 12 20.52 -33.56 21.15
C ASN A 12 21.96 -33.71 20.63
N GLU A 13 22.14 -34.02 19.34
CA GLU A 13 23.42 -34.19 18.66
C GLU A 13 23.87 -32.90 17.95
N GLY A 14 23.04 -31.86 17.96
CA GLY A 14 23.31 -30.59 17.29
C GLY A 14 22.82 -30.55 15.84
N ASN A 15 22.17 -31.59 15.33
CA ASN A 15 21.68 -31.62 13.96
C ASN A 15 20.37 -30.81 13.84
N PRO A 16 20.19 -30.01 12.77
CA PRO A 16 18.94 -29.29 12.55
C PRO A 16 17.80 -30.26 12.23
N ILE A 17 16.72 -30.20 12.99
CA ILE A 17 15.46 -30.90 12.80
C ILE A 17 14.32 -29.90 12.64
N LEU A 18 13.39 -30.23 11.74
CA LEU A 18 12.16 -29.46 11.56
C LEU A 18 11.15 -29.88 12.62
N ILE A 19 10.72 -28.92 13.43
CA ILE A 19 9.69 -29.11 14.44
C ILE A 19 8.44 -28.39 13.99
N ASN A 20 7.35 -29.14 13.81
CA ASN A 20 6.03 -28.55 13.62
C ASN A 20 5.62 -27.82 14.91
N LYS A 21 5.49 -26.49 14.85
CA LYS A 21 5.07 -25.67 16.00
C LYS A 21 3.72 -26.12 16.53
N ALA A 22 2.82 -26.60 15.67
CA ALA A 22 1.51 -27.09 16.10
C ALA A 22 1.59 -28.37 16.96
N GLU A 23 2.63 -29.21 16.79
CA GLU A 23 2.77 -30.49 17.52
C GLU A 23 3.46 -30.35 18.88
N ASN A 24 4.33 -29.33 19.03
CA ASN A 24 5.08 -29.10 20.28
C ASN A 24 4.29 -28.27 21.32
N HIS A 25 3.12 -27.76 20.95
CA HIS A 25 2.18 -27.25 21.93
C HIS A 25 1.36 -28.42 22.45
N ASN A 26 1.45 -28.67 23.77
CA ASN A 26 0.69 -29.65 24.56
C ASN A 26 -0.44 -30.28 23.72
N ARG A 27 -0.37 -31.61 23.44
CA ARG A 27 -1.35 -32.47 22.70
C ARG A 27 -2.83 -32.27 23.05
N ASN A 28 -3.08 -31.42 24.02
CA ASN A 28 -4.34 -30.99 24.53
C ASN A 28 -4.92 -29.78 23.80
N SER A 29 -4.18 -28.97 23.04
CA SER A 29 -4.73 -27.74 22.43
C SER A 29 -5.00 -27.87 20.93
N ALA A 30 -6.19 -27.47 20.47
CA ALA A 30 -6.58 -27.45 19.07
C ALA A 30 -7.27 -26.12 18.72
N LEU A 31 -6.81 -25.43 17.68
CA LEU A 31 -7.45 -24.22 17.17
C LEU A 31 -8.47 -24.61 16.09
N TYR A 32 -9.74 -24.33 16.33
CA TYR A 32 -10.79 -24.46 15.32
C TYR A 32 -11.09 -23.08 14.74
N HIS A 33 -10.95 -22.94 13.42
CA HIS A 33 -11.28 -21.70 12.71
C HIS A 33 -12.18 -22.01 11.52
N ASN A 34 -13.37 -21.41 11.50
CA ASN A 34 -14.35 -21.54 10.42
C ASN A 34 -14.76 -20.15 9.93
N ILE A 35 -14.14 -19.75 8.81
CA ILE A 35 -14.28 -18.43 8.19
C ILE A 35 -15.73 -18.18 7.76
N MET A 36 -16.36 -19.16 7.11
CA MET A 36 -17.76 -19.07 6.65
C MET A 36 -18.74 -18.81 7.79
N LYS A 37 -18.46 -19.36 8.97
CA LYS A 37 -19.28 -19.16 10.18
C LYS A 37 -18.79 -18.03 11.07
N LYS A 38 -17.71 -17.31 10.70
CA LYS A 38 -17.04 -16.28 11.51
C LYS A 38 -16.81 -16.73 12.95
N SER A 39 -16.32 -17.96 13.11
CA SER A 39 -16.07 -18.56 14.42
C SER A 39 -14.64 -19.04 14.53
N ALA A 40 -13.98 -18.66 15.62
CA ALA A 40 -12.63 -19.11 15.95
C ALA A 40 -12.62 -19.46 17.44
N PHE A 41 -12.26 -20.68 17.79
CA PHE A 41 -12.12 -21.08 19.18
C PHE A 41 -10.94 -22.00 19.39
N LEU A 42 -10.20 -21.74 20.47
CA LEU A 42 -9.14 -22.56 20.98
C LEU A 42 -9.74 -23.57 21.95
N LEU A 43 -9.62 -24.85 21.64
CA LEU A 43 -9.77 -25.96 22.58
C LEU A 43 -8.43 -26.13 23.28
N LYS A 44 -8.41 -26.22 24.61
CA LYS A 44 -7.22 -26.51 25.41
C LYS A 44 -7.56 -27.56 26.47
N GLY A 45 -7.16 -28.80 26.23
CA GLY A 45 -7.28 -29.92 27.14
C GLY A 45 -6.54 -29.63 28.45
N ILE A 46 -7.13 -30.09 29.55
CA ILE A 46 -6.58 -29.93 30.88
C ILE A 46 -5.56 -31.06 31.10
N GLU A 47 -4.34 -30.72 31.49
CA GLU A 47 -3.30 -31.70 31.83
C GLU A 47 -3.86 -32.74 32.82
N ASN A 48 -3.63 -34.02 32.53
CA ASN A 48 -4.08 -35.19 33.30
C ASN A 48 -5.59 -35.51 33.27
N LYS A 49 -6.40 -34.82 32.45
CA LYS A 49 -7.81 -35.18 32.19
C LYS A 49 -8.18 -34.94 30.72
N PRO A 50 -7.84 -35.86 29.80
CA PRO A 50 -8.01 -35.67 28.34
C PRO A 50 -9.47 -35.48 27.91
N GLU A 51 -10.43 -35.88 28.73
CA GLU A 51 -11.87 -35.65 28.51
C GLU A 51 -12.38 -34.26 28.92
N ASN A 52 -11.52 -33.42 29.51
CA ASN A 52 -11.86 -32.04 29.85
C ASN A 52 -11.07 -31.05 29.00
N PHE A 53 -11.79 -30.30 28.18
CA PHE A 53 -11.24 -29.19 27.40
C PHE A 53 -11.67 -27.85 28.01
N HIS A 54 -10.85 -26.84 27.82
CA HIS A 54 -11.13 -25.44 28.03
C HIS A 54 -11.34 -24.81 26.65
N VAL A 55 -12.58 -24.44 26.33
CA VAL A 55 -12.89 -23.76 25.07
C VAL A 55 -12.95 -22.26 25.30
N THR A 56 -12.13 -21.51 24.56
CA THR A 56 -12.13 -20.05 24.56
C THR A 56 -12.11 -19.53 23.14
N GLY A 57 -12.95 -18.54 22.85
CA GLY A 57 -12.96 -17.93 21.53
C GLY A 57 -14.27 -17.22 21.22
N ILE A 58 -14.46 -16.91 19.95
CA ILE A 58 -15.59 -16.15 19.45
C ILE A 58 -16.42 -17.05 18.52
N ILE A 59 -17.73 -17.07 18.73
CA ILE A 59 -18.67 -17.81 17.90
C ILE A 59 -19.80 -16.89 17.44
N ARG A 60 -20.18 -17.01 16.17
CA ARG A 60 -21.36 -16.35 15.62
C ARG A 60 -22.56 -17.28 15.71
N MET A 61 -23.62 -16.85 16.37
CA MET A 61 -24.91 -17.56 16.43
C MET A 61 -26.03 -16.60 16.05
N ASN A 62 -26.86 -16.97 15.09
CA ASN A 62 -28.02 -16.16 14.64
C ASN A 62 -27.64 -14.70 14.32
N ALA A 63 -26.56 -14.51 13.57
CA ALA A 63 -25.94 -13.21 13.21
C ALA A 63 -25.26 -12.42 14.35
N GLU A 64 -25.32 -12.87 15.60
CA GLU A 64 -24.73 -12.20 16.76
C GLU A 64 -23.41 -12.87 17.18
N MET A 65 -22.44 -12.07 17.66
CA MET A 65 -21.12 -12.56 18.10
C MET A 65 -21.12 -12.79 19.62
N PHE A 66 -20.62 -13.95 20.03
CA PHE A 66 -20.50 -14.34 21.42
C PHE A 66 -19.06 -14.74 21.74
N GLU A 67 -18.54 -14.23 22.85
CA GLU A 67 -17.31 -14.74 23.45
C GLU A 67 -17.66 -15.93 24.35
N LEU A 68 -17.03 -17.07 24.11
CA LEU A 68 -17.16 -18.26 24.91
C LEU A 68 -16.09 -18.25 26.01
N LYS A 69 -16.53 -18.25 27.27
CA LYS A 69 -15.64 -18.37 28.44
C LYS A 69 -16.11 -19.50 29.34
N LYS A 70 -15.17 -20.17 30.00
CA LYS A 70 -15.50 -21.12 31.08
C LYS A 70 -16.13 -20.33 32.24
N SER A 71 -17.26 -20.84 32.74
CA SER A 71 -17.96 -20.30 33.90
C SER A 71 -17.09 -20.51 35.13
N ASN A 72 -16.34 -19.49 35.57
CA ASN A 72 -15.81 -19.48 36.93
C ASN A 72 -17.00 -19.29 37.89
N GLU A 73 -17.15 -20.17 38.87
CA GLU A 73 -18.34 -20.22 39.73
C GLU A 73 -18.54 -18.96 40.61
N ASP A 74 -17.55 -18.06 40.74
CA ASP A 74 -17.59 -17.02 41.79
C ASP A 74 -17.57 -15.54 41.35
N THR A 75 -17.61 -15.20 40.05
CA THR A 75 -17.68 -13.78 39.62
C THR A 75 -19.05 -13.38 39.09
N ALA A 76 -20.04 -13.39 39.98
CA ALA A 76 -21.40 -12.94 39.71
C ALA A 76 -21.56 -11.40 39.87
N GLY A 77 -21.04 -10.64 38.89
CA GLY A 77 -21.46 -9.25 38.66
C GLY A 77 -22.82 -9.20 37.94
N LYS A 78 -23.82 -8.54 38.54
CA LYS A 78 -25.19 -8.38 38.04
C LYS A 78 -25.26 -7.31 36.93
N SER A 79 -25.18 -7.67 35.64
CA SER A 79 -25.73 -6.84 34.54
C SER A 79 -25.69 -7.43 33.12
N VAL A 80 -24.92 -8.49 32.84
CA VAL A 80 -24.79 -9.03 31.46
C VAL A 80 -25.77 -10.17 31.21
N LYS A 81 -26.49 -10.18 30.07
CA LYS A 81 -27.38 -11.28 29.67
C LYS A 81 -26.55 -12.51 29.30
N LYS A 82 -26.31 -13.38 30.28
CA LYS A 82 -25.55 -14.63 30.12
C LYS A 82 -26.49 -15.77 29.70
N ARG A 83 -26.14 -16.51 28.64
CA ARG A 83 -26.66 -17.87 28.41
C ARG A 83 -25.62 -18.86 28.91
N LYS A 84 -26.01 -19.71 29.88
CA LYS A 84 -25.18 -20.83 30.34
C LYS A 84 -25.50 -22.07 29.51
N MET A 85 -24.46 -22.77 29.07
CA MET A 85 -24.57 -24.11 28.48
C MET A 85 -23.48 -24.97 29.09
N GLY A 86 -23.86 -25.82 30.05
CA GLY A 86 -22.89 -26.53 30.90
C GLY A 86 -21.96 -25.58 31.64
N ASN A 87 -20.65 -25.89 31.62
CA ASN A 87 -19.60 -25.12 32.30
C ASN A 87 -19.15 -23.87 31.52
N TYR A 88 -19.91 -23.43 30.51
CA TYR A 88 -19.55 -22.31 29.64
C TYR A 88 -20.60 -21.21 29.66
N VAL A 89 -20.12 -19.97 29.59
CA VAL A 89 -20.92 -18.76 29.46
C VAL A 89 -20.66 -18.16 28.09
N PHE A 90 -21.75 -17.89 27.37
CA PHE A 90 -21.73 -17.06 26.17
C PHE A 90 -21.93 -15.61 26.59
N LEU A 91 -20.94 -14.78 26.33
CA LEU A 91 -21.01 -13.34 26.53
C LEU A 91 -21.30 -12.68 25.19
N LYS A 92 -22.49 -12.09 25.05
CA LYS A 92 -22.86 -11.38 23.84
C LYS A 92 -21.98 -10.13 23.71
N MET A 93 -21.22 -10.01 22.63
CA MET A 93 -20.26 -8.91 22.47
C MET A 93 -20.93 -7.53 22.37
N THR A 94 -22.21 -7.47 22.00
CA THR A 94 -22.97 -6.20 22.00
C THR A 94 -23.07 -5.56 23.38
N ASP A 95 -22.94 -6.36 24.45
CA ASP A 95 -23.03 -5.86 25.84
C ASP A 95 -21.71 -5.22 26.30
N TYR A 96 -20.59 -5.44 25.59
CA TYR A 96 -19.31 -4.77 25.81
C TYR A 96 -19.29 -3.33 25.26
N TYR A 97 -20.15 -3.05 24.27
CA TYR A 97 -20.25 -1.76 23.57
C TYR A 97 -21.51 -0.96 23.95
N ALA A 98 -22.21 -1.35 25.01
CA ALA A 98 -23.38 -0.63 25.50
C ALA A 98 -23.05 0.63 26.33
N ILE A 99 -21.91 1.28 26.04
CA ILE A 99 -21.70 2.69 26.32
C ILE A 99 -21.48 3.33 24.94
N GLU A 100 -22.42 4.20 24.56
CA GLU A 100 -22.54 4.91 23.27
C GLU A 100 -23.04 4.09 22.07
N LEU A 101 -24.37 4.07 21.90
CA LEU A 101 -25.06 4.62 20.72
C LEU A 101 -26.57 4.35 20.81
N ILE A 102 -27.30 5.36 21.27
CA ILE A 102 -28.70 5.54 20.94
C ILE A 102 -28.74 6.14 19.53
N GLN A 103 -29.70 5.69 18.71
CA GLN A 103 -30.12 6.18 17.37
C GLN A 103 -29.74 5.29 16.19
N LEU A 104 -30.47 4.19 16.00
CA LEU A 104 -30.60 3.50 14.71
C LEU A 104 -31.97 2.82 14.57
N ASN A 105 -33.05 3.53 14.91
CA ASN A 105 -34.42 3.01 14.84
C ASN A 105 -35.28 3.56 13.68
N GLU A 106 -34.72 4.26 12.70
CA GLU A 106 -35.52 4.93 11.65
C GLU A 106 -35.33 4.45 10.20
N LEU A 107 -34.64 3.34 9.94
CA LEU A 107 -34.45 2.86 8.55
C LEU A 107 -35.11 1.51 8.21
N LYS A 108 -36.14 1.10 8.97
CA LYS A 108 -36.88 -0.15 8.70
C LYS A 108 -38.07 -0.04 7.75
N ASN A 109 -38.44 1.17 7.32
CA ASN A 109 -39.54 1.34 6.39
C ASN A 109 -39.00 1.89 5.08
N HIS A 110 -38.66 1.00 4.14
CA HIS A 110 -38.91 1.14 2.69
C HIS A 110 -38.35 -0.11 1.98
N PHE A 111 -39.17 -1.16 1.92
CA PHE A 111 -39.06 -2.24 0.93
C PHE A 111 -40.08 -1.97 -0.18
N ILE A 112 -39.68 -2.10 -1.45
CA ILE A 112 -40.52 -2.73 -2.49
C ILE A 112 -39.59 -3.55 -3.40
N PHE A 113 -39.62 -4.88 -3.26
CA PHE A 113 -39.20 -5.82 -4.29
C PHE A 113 -40.42 -6.11 -5.18
N ALA A 114 -40.25 -6.05 -6.50
CA ALA A 114 -41.25 -6.52 -7.46
C ALA A 114 -41.04 -8.02 -7.75
N PRO A 115 -42.11 -8.85 -7.81
CA PRO A 115 -42.00 -10.27 -8.13
C PRO A 115 -42.20 -10.57 -9.62
N ASP A 116 -41.48 -11.60 -10.08
CA ASP A 116 -41.75 -12.57 -11.15
C ASP A 116 -42.40 -12.14 -12.48
N SER A 117 -41.67 -12.36 -13.58
CA SER A 117 -42.24 -12.62 -14.90
C SER A 117 -41.95 -14.05 -15.35
N LYS A 118 -42.98 -14.89 -15.28
CA LYS A 118 -43.05 -16.21 -15.94
C LYS A 118 -43.19 -16.00 -17.45
N LEU A 119 -42.30 -16.58 -18.25
CA LEU A 119 -42.43 -16.67 -19.70
C LEU A 119 -42.34 -18.13 -20.17
N ASN A 120 -43.52 -18.70 -20.40
CA ASN A 120 -43.90 -19.70 -21.41
C ASN A 120 -42.81 -20.63 -22.00
N GLU A 121 -42.77 -21.86 -21.48
CA GLU A 121 -42.21 -23.02 -22.18
C GLU A 121 -43.21 -23.54 -23.23
N ARG A 122 -42.74 -23.71 -24.48
CA ARG A 122 -43.38 -24.54 -25.50
C ARG A 122 -42.50 -25.77 -25.75
N PRO A 123 -43.06 -26.99 -25.86
CA PRO A 123 -42.29 -28.20 -26.09
C PRO A 123 -41.96 -28.32 -27.58
N ASN A 124 -40.69 -28.15 -27.95
CA ASN A 124 -40.25 -28.32 -29.33
C ASN A 124 -39.22 -29.46 -29.46
N ARG A 125 -39.71 -30.52 -30.12
CA ARG A 125 -39.02 -31.51 -30.97
C ARG A 125 -37.54 -31.79 -30.68
N ARG A 126 -37.33 -33.01 -30.16
CA ARG A 126 -36.06 -33.77 -30.17
C ARG A 126 -35.40 -33.72 -31.55
N ARG A 127 -34.40 -32.87 -31.69
CA ARG A 127 -33.31 -33.02 -32.65
C ARG A 127 -32.20 -33.73 -31.88
N VAL A 128 -31.82 -34.92 -32.34
CA VAL A 128 -30.60 -35.60 -31.88
C VAL A 128 -29.44 -34.70 -32.33
N GLN A 129 -29.01 -33.81 -31.44
CA GLN A 129 -27.73 -33.14 -31.58
C GLN A 129 -26.67 -34.22 -31.36
N ARG A 130 -25.81 -34.43 -32.35
CA ARG A 130 -24.53 -35.07 -32.10
C ARG A 130 -23.84 -34.23 -31.03
N GLU A 131 -23.60 -34.82 -29.87
CA GLU A 131 -22.69 -34.29 -28.87
C GLU A 131 -21.34 -34.09 -29.58
N VAL A 132 -21.03 -32.85 -29.93
CA VAL A 132 -19.67 -32.46 -30.25
C VAL A 132 -18.92 -32.64 -28.93
N PRO A 133 -17.82 -33.43 -28.89
CA PRO A 133 -17.06 -33.60 -27.66
C PRO A 133 -16.71 -32.23 -27.10
N GLU A 134 -17.12 -31.93 -25.86
CA GLU A 134 -16.66 -30.78 -25.09
C GLU A 134 -15.16 -30.96 -24.85
N HIS A 135 -14.33 -30.70 -25.87
CA HIS A 135 -12.88 -30.89 -25.83
C HIS A 135 -12.12 -29.66 -25.31
N ASN A 136 -12.81 -28.69 -24.71
CA ASN A 136 -12.18 -27.52 -24.12
C ASN A 136 -12.15 -27.62 -22.58
N GLN A 137 -11.82 -28.79 -22.04
CA GLN A 137 -11.50 -28.89 -20.63
C GLN A 137 -10.07 -28.37 -20.44
N LEU A 138 -9.94 -27.19 -19.82
CA LEU A 138 -8.64 -26.61 -19.47
C LEU A 138 -7.86 -27.61 -18.61
N ILE A 139 -6.60 -27.85 -18.94
CA ILE A 139 -5.68 -28.67 -18.14
C ILE A 139 -5.35 -27.88 -16.87
N ASP A 140 -5.50 -28.51 -15.71
CA ASP A 140 -5.31 -27.90 -14.39
C ASP A 140 -3.91 -28.28 -13.88
N PHE A 141 -3.12 -27.26 -13.58
CA PHE A 141 -1.78 -27.37 -13.01
C PHE A 141 -1.79 -26.77 -11.61
N SER A 142 -1.14 -27.47 -10.69
CA SER A 142 -1.04 -27.06 -9.30
C SER A 142 0.41 -26.99 -8.86
N TYR A 143 0.76 -25.92 -8.15
CA TYR A 143 2.09 -25.73 -7.57
C TYR A 143 2.00 -25.58 -6.05
N ASP A 144 2.66 -26.49 -5.33
CA ASP A 144 2.84 -26.46 -3.89
C ASP A 144 4.08 -25.62 -3.53
N ILE A 145 3.86 -24.47 -2.89
CA ILE A 145 4.91 -23.54 -2.47
C ILE A 145 5.28 -23.76 -1.00
N LEU A 146 6.56 -23.97 -0.75
CA LEU A 146 7.20 -23.90 0.57
C LEU A 146 7.75 -22.48 0.80
N ILE A 147 7.33 -21.81 1.87
CA ILE A 147 7.90 -20.52 2.27
C ILE A 147 8.95 -20.73 3.34
N TYR A 148 10.11 -20.10 3.16
CA TYR A 148 11.18 -20.06 4.14
C TYR A 148 11.44 -18.61 4.56
N ILE A 149 11.42 -18.35 5.87
CA ILE A 149 11.54 -17.01 6.44
C ILE A 149 12.82 -16.96 7.28
N ASP A 150 13.75 -16.09 6.91
CA ASP A 150 14.98 -15.91 7.67
C ASP A 150 14.75 -15.19 9.00
N PHE A 151 15.77 -15.20 9.87
CA PHE A 151 15.65 -14.60 11.19
C PHE A 151 15.43 -13.08 11.14
N ASN A 152 16.06 -12.38 10.20
CA ASN A 152 15.93 -10.93 10.09
C ASN A 152 14.52 -10.53 9.63
N GLU A 153 13.94 -11.29 8.69
CA GLU A 153 12.58 -11.09 8.22
C GLU A 153 11.57 -11.41 9.32
N TYR A 154 11.78 -12.52 10.04
CA TYR A 154 10.98 -12.86 11.21
C TYR A 154 10.99 -11.74 12.25
N LEU A 155 12.16 -11.19 12.58
CA LEU A 155 12.27 -10.04 13.48
C LEU A 155 11.55 -8.80 12.93
N ARG A 156 11.71 -8.50 11.63
CA ARG A 156 11.04 -7.35 11.00
C ARG A 156 9.52 -7.45 11.12
N ILE A 157 8.96 -8.62 10.84
CA ILE A 157 7.51 -8.87 10.97
C ILE A 157 7.11 -8.82 12.44
N LYS A 158 7.91 -9.41 13.34
CA LYS A 158 7.64 -9.40 14.78
C LYS A 158 7.61 -7.98 15.36
N GLU A 159 8.57 -7.13 15.03
CA GLU A 159 8.62 -5.74 15.47
C GLU A 159 7.40 -4.93 15.01
N TYR A 160 6.90 -5.22 13.81
CA TYR A 160 5.65 -4.65 13.31
C TYR A 160 4.45 -5.09 14.16
N MET A 161 4.40 -6.36 14.59
CA MET A 161 3.31 -6.91 15.40
C MET A 161 3.35 -6.44 16.87
N ASP A 162 4.52 -6.39 17.50
CA ASP A 162 4.70 -6.07 18.92
C ASP A 162 4.17 -4.68 19.30
N ARG A 163 4.20 -3.71 18.38
CA ARG A 163 3.68 -2.35 18.62
C ARG A 163 2.17 -2.28 18.82
N LYS A 164 1.41 -3.29 18.38
CA LYS A 164 -0.01 -3.38 18.69
C LYS A 164 -0.25 -3.82 20.16
N ASN A 165 0.81 -4.08 20.92
CA ASN A 165 0.88 -4.14 22.38
C ASN A 165 -0.12 -5.12 23.05
N THR A 166 -0.57 -6.14 22.32
CA THR A 166 -1.71 -6.96 22.73
C THR A 166 -1.57 -8.45 22.43
N LEU A 167 -0.48 -8.90 21.82
CA LEU A 167 -0.48 -10.22 21.20
C LEU A 167 0.30 -11.23 22.03
N HIS A 168 -0.37 -12.34 22.33
CA HIS A 168 0.28 -13.53 22.86
C HIS A 168 1.20 -14.11 21.77
N PRO A 169 2.34 -14.76 22.08
CA PRO A 169 3.20 -15.41 21.09
C PRO A 169 2.52 -16.31 20.04
N TYR A 170 1.37 -16.93 20.38
CA TYR A 170 0.58 -17.73 19.43
C TYR A 170 -0.10 -16.89 18.36
N GLU A 171 -0.47 -15.66 18.70
CA GLU A 171 -1.08 -14.71 17.77
C GLU A 171 -0.03 -14.08 16.86
N GLU A 172 1.26 -14.09 17.24
CA GLU A 172 2.38 -13.70 16.34
C GLU A 172 2.48 -14.69 15.18
N ASP A 173 2.60 -15.99 15.48
CA ASP A 173 2.73 -17.05 14.48
C ASP A 173 1.51 -17.11 13.53
N ALA A 174 0.30 -17.00 14.08
CA ALA A 174 -0.92 -16.97 13.29
C ALA A 174 -0.93 -15.79 12.30
N LYS A 175 -0.45 -14.62 12.72
CA LYS A 175 -0.40 -13.43 11.85
C LYS A 175 0.69 -13.50 10.80
N ILE A 176 1.82 -14.14 11.10
CA ILE A 176 2.84 -14.44 10.08
C ILE A 176 2.23 -15.37 9.02
N CYS A 177 1.54 -16.43 9.43
CA CYS A 177 0.82 -17.29 8.51
C CYS A 177 -0.20 -16.52 7.68
N ASP A 178 -1.05 -15.70 8.30
CA ASP A 178 -2.06 -14.89 7.60
C ASP A 178 -1.42 -13.94 6.57
N PHE A 179 -0.29 -13.31 6.92
CA PHE A 179 0.44 -12.42 6.03
C PHE A 179 0.93 -13.15 4.77
N TYR A 180 1.64 -14.27 4.94
CA TYR A 180 2.16 -15.03 3.80
C TYR A 180 1.07 -15.75 3.01
N LEU A 181 -0.04 -16.11 3.67
CA LEU A 181 -1.22 -16.61 2.96
C LEU A 181 -1.81 -15.54 2.06
N LEU A 182 -1.87 -14.29 2.51
CA LEU A 182 -2.28 -13.17 1.64
C LEU A 182 -1.33 -13.01 0.46
N VAL A 183 -0.01 -13.10 0.67
CA VAL A 183 0.99 -13.02 -0.41
C VAL A 183 0.75 -14.13 -1.45
N ILE A 184 0.59 -15.38 -1.02
CA ILE A 184 0.39 -16.51 -1.93
C ILE A 184 -0.97 -16.44 -2.64
N ASN A 185 -2.03 -16.06 -1.93
CA ASN A 185 -3.35 -15.86 -2.55
C ASN A 185 -3.30 -14.75 -3.59
N THR A 186 -2.53 -13.69 -3.33
CA THR A 186 -2.29 -12.60 -4.29
C THR A 186 -1.60 -13.12 -5.54
N LEU A 187 -0.54 -13.92 -5.40
CA LEU A 187 0.13 -14.57 -6.52
C LEU A 187 -0.82 -15.48 -7.31
N ASN A 188 -1.55 -16.35 -6.60
CA ASN A 188 -2.53 -17.24 -7.22
C ASN A 188 -3.57 -16.45 -8.03
N LEU A 189 -4.08 -15.34 -7.50
CA LEU A 189 -4.98 -14.47 -8.27
C LEU A 189 -4.31 -13.92 -9.52
N ILE A 190 -3.07 -13.46 -9.47
CA ILE A 190 -2.41 -12.93 -10.68
C ILE A 190 -2.31 -14.00 -11.77
N PHE A 191 -1.95 -15.24 -11.42
CA PHE A 191 -1.89 -16.36 -12.37
C PHE A 191 -3.27 -16.77 -12.91
N GLN A 192 -4.33 -16.69 -12.09
CA GLN A 192 -5.70 -17.03 -12.51
C GLN A 192 -6.28 -16.04 -13.52
N HIS A 193 -5.71 -14.85 -13.65
CA HIS A 193 -6.21 -13.80 -14.53
C HIS A 193 -5.42 -13.63 -15.83
N MET A 194 -4.63 -14.63 -16.22
CA MET A 194 -4.04 -14.66 -17.55
C MET A 194 -5.15 -14.81 -18.60
N GLU A 195 -5.47 -13.72 -19.30
CA GLU A 195 -6.45 -13.73 -20.39
C GLU A 195 -5.95 -14.58 -21.57
N ASN A 196 -6.87 -15.32 -22.20
CA ASN A 196 -6.59 -16.19 -23.35
C ASN A 196 -5.55 -17.29 -23.08
N PHE A 197 -5.42 -17.72 -21.83
CA PHE A 197 -4.49 -18.76 -21.42
C PHE A 197 -5.14 -20.14 -21.44
N SER A 198 -4.46 -21.11 -22.04
CA SER A 198 -5.00 -22.45 -22.32
C SER A 198 -5.03 -23.39 -21.10
N TYR A 199 -4.45 -22.96 -19.98
CA TYR A 199 -4.30 -23.76 -18.76
C TYR A 199 -4.95 -23.07 -17.57
N LYS A 200 -5.21 -23.86 -16.53
CA LYS A 200 -5.59 -23.34 -15.22
C LYS A 200 -4.43 -23.56 -14.26
N LEU A 201 -3.75 -22.49 -13.85
CA LEU A 201 -2.68 -22.59 -12.85
C LEU A 201 -3.23 -22.26 -11.47
N ARG A 202 -2.86 -23.07 -10.48
CA ARG A 202 -3.23 -22.87 -9.08
C ARG A 202 -1.99 -22.92 -8.23
N ILE A 203 -1.86 -21.94 -7.35
CA ILE A 203 -0.74 -21.85 -6.42
C ILE A 203 -1.26 -22.09 -5.02
N TYR A 204 -0.63 -23.03 -4.31
CA TYR A 204 -0.98 -23.39 -2.96
C TYR A 204 0.19 -23.14 -2.01
N LEU A 205 -0.10 -22.54 -0.85
CA LEU A 205 0.87 -22.50 0.23
C LEU A 205 0.86 -23.85 0.95
N LYS A 206 1.93 -24.61 0.79
CA LYS A 206 2.09 -25.94 1.38
C LYS A 206 2.47 -25.86 2.85
N SER A 207 3.54 -25.14 3.14
CA SER A 207 4.16 -25.05 4.47
C SER A 207 4.94 -23.75 4.63
N ILE A 208 5.17 -23.34 5.87
CA ILE A 208 6.05 -22.21 6.22
C ILE A 208 7.13 -22.71 7.19
N ILE A 209 8.39 -22.38 6.93
CA ILE A 209 9.52 -22.60 7.84
C ILE A 209 10.01 -21.24 8.34
N ILE A 210 10.03 -21.05 9.66
CA ILE A 210 10.56 -19.83 10.31
C ILE A 210 11.89 -20.13 11.00
N LEU A 211 12.89 -19.31 10.70
CA LEU A 211 14.09 -19.20 11.51
C LEU A 211 13.88 -18.21 12.65
N ASP A 212 13.55 -18.70 13.84
CA ASP A 212 13.21 -17.85 14.99
C ASP A 212 14.40 -17.52 15.89
N THR A 213 15.61 -18.01 15.58
CA THR A 213 16.85 -17.64 16.27
C THR A 213 18.01 -17.46 15.29
N PRO A 214 18.99 -16.58 15.58
CA PRO A 214 20.05 -16.22 14.63
C PRO A 214 21.02 -17.38 14.38
N GLU A 215 21.24 -18.26 15.36
CA GLU A 215 22.15 -19.42 15.26
C GLU A 215 21.65 -20.49 14.29
N LYS A 216 20.43 -20.36 13.76
CA LYS A 216 19.86 -21.30 12.79
C LYS A 216 19.95 -20.78 11.36
N ASN A 217 20.51 -19.58 11.17
CA ASN A 217 20.65 -18.95 9.87
C ASN A 217 21.98 -19.33 9.20
N ASP A 218 22.48 -20.55 9.46
CA ASP A 218 23.84 -20.96 9.15
C ASP A 218 24.20 -20.86 7.66
N PHE A 219 23.25 -21.14 6.76
CA PHE A 219 23.50 -21.01 5.33
C PHE A 219 23.61 -19.55 4.85
N ILE A 220 23.04 -18.60 5.60
CA ILE A 220 23.18 -17.15 5.33
C ILE A 220 24.44 -16.60 6.02
N THR A 221 24.71 -16.99 7.26
CA THR A 221 25.87 -16.50 8.02
C THR A 221 27.21 -16.96 7.45
N GLN A 222 27.22 -18.08 6.73
CA GLN A 222 28.39 -18.55 5.98
C GLN A 222 28.70 -17.71 4.74
N ILE A 223 27.75 -16.92 4.24
CA ILE A 223 27.98 -16.05 3.09
C ILE A 223 28.74 -14.83 3.60
N PRO A 224 29.91 -14.51 3.02
CA PRO A 224 30.65 -13.32 3.38
C PRO A 224 29.77 -12.08 3.23
N SER A 225 29.34 -11.50 4.34
CA SER A 225 28.61 -10.22 4.30
C SER A 225 29.54 -9.14 3.75
N TYR A 226 29.04 -8.36 2.79
CA TYR A 226 29.78 -7.22 2.25
C TYR A 226 29.55 -5.99 3.12
N VAL A 227 30.17 -4.86 2.73
CA VAL A 227 30.04 -3.56 3.39
C VAL A 227 28.56 -3.26 3.71
N ASN A 228 28.29 -2.96 4.98
CA ASN A 228 26.97 -2.65 5.56
C ASN A 228 26.01 -3.82 5.79
N GLY A 229 26.48 -5.07 5.82
CA GLY A 229 25.63 -6.21 6.20
C GLY A 229 24.70 -6.69 5.08
N SER A 230 25.01 -6.33 3.83
CA SER A 230 24.33 -6.85 2.64
C SER A 230 24.89 -8.20 2.20
N VAL A 231 24.07 -9.01 1.54
CA VAL A 231 24.42 -10.38 1.13
C VAL A 231 24.33 -10.53 -0.40
N ASN A 232 25.28 -11.22 -1.01
CA ASN A 232 25.24 -11.50 -2.44
C ASN A 232 24.06 -12.44 -2.75
N ALA A 233 23.16 -12.00 -3.63
CA ALA A 233 21.97 -12.74 -4.03
C ALA A 233 22.29 -14.08 -4.72
N GLU A 234 23.37 -14.14 -5.52
CA GLU A 234 23.76 -15.37 -6.24
C GLU A 234 24.31 -16.42 -5.26
N ASP A 235 25.18 -16.01 -4.34
CA ASP A 235 25.73 -16.89 -3.31
C ASP A 235 24.60 -17.39 -2.39
N LEU A 236 23.66 -16.51 -2.03
CA LEU A 236 22.50 -16.86 -1.23
C LEU A 236 21.59 -17.86 -1.93
N LEU A 237 21.29 -17.65 -3.21
CA LEU A 237 20.45 -18.57 -3.97
C LEU A 237 21.13 -19.93 -4.16
N SER A 238 22.44 -19.95 -4.43
CA SER A 238 23.23 -21.18 -4.51
C SER A 238 23.16 -21.96 -3.21
N ASN A 239 23.35 -21.30 -2.06
CA ASN A 239 23.24 -21.94 -0.75
C ASN A 239 21.81 -22.44 -0.46
N PHE A 240 20.79 -21.62 -0.77
CA PHE A 240 19.39 -21.96 -0.54
C PHE A 240 18.92 -23.14 -1.40
N SER A 241 19.34 -23.20 -2.67
CA SER A 241 18.99 -24.31 -3.58
C SER A 241 19.57 -25.66 -3.16
N ASN A 242 20.67 -25.66 -2.40
CA ASN A 242 21.28 -26.87 -1.85
C ASN A 242 20.78 -27.21 -0.44
N PHE A 243 19.93 -26.36 0.16
CA PHE A 243 19.42 -26.55 1.50
C PHE A 243 18.46 -27.75 1.55
N ASP A 244 18.62 -28.58 2.57
CA ASP A 244 17.75 -29.73 2.80
C ASP A 244 16.55 -29.31 3.65
N PHE A 245 15.37 -29.26 3.04
CA PHE A 245 14.11 -28.96 3.72
C PHE A 245 13.47 -30.18 4.38
N GLY A 246 14.22 -31.29 4.52
CA GLY A 246 13.74 -32.54 5.06
C GLY A 246 12.68 -33.20 4.16
N ASN A 247 11.81 -34.01 4.76
CA ASN A 247 10.80 -34.79 4.03
C ASN A 247 9.54 -33.97 3.67
N ILE A 248 9.65 -32.64 3.48
CA ILE A 248 8.52 -31.83 3.05
C ILE A 248 8.45 -31.91 1.51
N GLU A 249 7.35 -32.44 0.99
CA GLU A 249 7.06 -32.42 -0.45
C GLU A 249 6.58 -31.02 -0.87
N TYR A 250 7.24 -30.42 -1.86
CA TYR A 250 6.90 -29.14 -2.47
C TYR A 250 7.39 -29.09 -3.93
N ASP A 251 6.78 -28.24 -4.74
CA ASP A 251 7.23 -27.98 -6.12
C ASP A 251 8.23 -26.83 -6.17
N HIS A 252 7.97 -25.78 -5.38
CA HIS A 252 8.82 -24.58 -5.34
C HIS A 252 9.06 -24.13 -3.89
N ALA A 253 10.29 -23.71 -3.59
CA ALA A 253 10.64 -23.07 -2.33
C ALA A 253 10.95 -21.59 -2.55
N VAL A 254 10.42 -20.72 -1.67
CA VAL A 254 10.61 -19.26 -1.73
C VAL A 254 11.24 -18.78 -0.44
N LEU A 255 12.40 -18.13 -0.55
CA LEU A 255 13.11 -17.53 0.58
C LEU A 255 12.74 -16.05 0.74
N PHE A 256 12.27 -15.67 1.93
CA PHE A 256 12.11 -14.28 2.35
C PHE A 256 13.22 -13.91 3.33
N VAL A 257 13.94 -12.83 3.03
CA VAL A 257 15.13 -12.38 3.76
C VAL A 257 14.95 -10.95 4.21
N GLY A 258 15.27 -10.67 5.47
CA GLY A 258 15.25 -9.31 6.04
C GLY A 258 16.55 -8.52 5.81
N LEU A 259 17.49 -9.07 5.05
CA LEU A 259 18.78 -8.46 4.71
C LEU A 259 18.72 -7.84 3.32
N ASP A 260 19.44 -6.73 3.13
CA ASP A 260 19.62 -6.14 1.81
C ASP A 260 20.45 -7.08 0.92
N LEU A 261 19.90 -7.44 -0.24
CA LEU A 261 20.59 -8.26 -1.23
C LEU A 261 21.30 -7.39 -2.26
N TYR A 262 22.46 -7.83 -2.73
CA TYR A 262 23.15 -7.23 -3.86
C TYR A 262 23.56 -8.27 -4.91
N ALA A 263 23.74 -7.85 -6.15
CA ALA A 263 24.34 -8.63 -7.22
C ALA A 263 25.53 -7.87 -7.81
N VAL A 264 26.53 -8.60 -8.27
CA VAL A 264 27.68 -8.04 -8.97
C VAL A 264 27.46 -8.18 -10.47
N ILE A 265 27.00 -7.11 -11.11
CA ILE A 265 26.77 -7.09 -12.56
C ILE A 265 27.87 -6.27 -13.22
N GLN A 266 28.70 -6.89 -14.06
CA GLN A 266 29.77 -6.21 -14.81
C GLN A 266 30.74 -5.39 -13.92
N ASN A 267 31.16 -5.95 -12.79
CA ASN A 267 32.00 -5.28 -11.77
C ASN A 267 31.32 -4.07 -11.07
N GLN A 268 30.01 -3.88 -11.21
CA GLN A 268 29.25 -2.92 -10.42
C GLN A 268 28.35 -3.66 -9.43
N ILE A 269 28.39 -3.22 -8.17
CA ILE A 269 27.47 -3.68 -7.13
C ILE A 269 26.13 -3.01 -7.38
N GLN A 270 25.12 -3.78 -7.75
CA GLN A 270 23.73 -3.34 -7.77
C GLN A 270 23.04 -3.94 -6.55
N ILE A 271 22.42 -3.11 -5.71
CA ILE A 271 21.52 -3.62 -4.67
C ILE A 271 20.33 -4.21 -5.42
N SER A 272 20.14 -5.52 -5.31
CA SER A 272 19.16 -6.30 -6.05
C SER A 272 17.80 -6.07 -5.44
N VAL A 273 17.18 -4.93 -5.75
CA VAL A 273 15.78 -4.70 -5.43
C VAL A 273 14.98 -5.15 -6.65
N ALA A 274 14.39 -6.35 -6.58
CA ALA A 274 13.40 -6.80 -7.56
C ALA A 274 12.15 -5.96 -7.37
N VAL A 275 11.90 -5.05 -8.30
CA VAL A 275 10.76 -4.16 -8.20
C VAL A 275 10.19 -4.06 -9.64
N LEU A 276 8.87 -4.23 -9.76
CA LEU A 276 8.13 -4.57 -10.99
C LEU A 276 7.82 -3.37 -11.95
N GLU A 277 8.10 -3.49 -13.25
CA GLU A 277 7.66 -2.58 -14.35
C GLU A 277 6.53 -3.23 -15.15
N VAL A 278 5.67 -2.43 -15.78
CA VAL A 278 4.73 -2.68 -16.91
C VAL A 278 3.85 -3.94 -16.81
N ASN A 279 4.45 -5.12 -16.67
CA ASN A 279 3.87 -6.44 -16.51
C ASN A 279 4.75 -7.26 -15.56
N MET A 280 4.22 -8.33 -14.97
CA MET A 280 4.89 -9.07 -13.88
C MET A 280 6.33 -9.58 -14.16
N MET A 281 6.76 -9.65 -15.42
CA MET A 281 8.07 -10.16 -15.86
C MET A 281 9.05 -9.08 -16.38
N SER A 282 8.83 -7.80 -16.07
CA SER A 282 9.73 -6.75 -16.55
C SER A 282 11.06 -6.68 -15.77
N ARG A 283 12.07 -6.07 -16.42
CA ARG A 283 13.46 -6.04 -15.94
C ARG A 283 13.72 -5.02 -14.83
N GLN A 284 13.06 -3.87 -14.85
CA GLN A 284 13.18 -2.86 -13.79
C GLN A 284 11.81 -2.60 -13.17
N VAL A 285 11.74 -1.62 -12.27
CA VAL A 285 10.50 -1.01 -11.76
C VAL A 285 10.40 0.37 -12.32
N GLN A 286 9.20 0.73 -12.73
CA GLN A 286 8.88 2.13 -12.87
C GLN A 286 7.47 2.36 -12.33
N PRO A 287 7.31 3.29 -11.37
CA PRO A 287 6.00 3.59 -10.77
C PRO A 287 4.97 4.12 -11.76
N ASN A 288 5.38 4.52 -12.97
CA ASN A 288 4.53 5.13 -13.98
C ASN A 288 4.00 4.15 -15.05
N THR A 289 4.05 2.84 -14.79
CA THR A 289 3.79 1.84 -15.83
C THR A 289 2.41 1.18 -15.71
N THR A 290 2.02 0.44 -16.76
CA THR A 290 0.78 -0.32 -16.85
C THR A 290 0.60 -1.25 -15.66
N ASN A 291 -0.68 -1.56 -15.39
CA ASN A 291 -1.16 -2.26 -14.22
C ASN A 291 -0.29 -3.52 -13.89
N PRO A 292 0.36 -3.60 -12.70
CA PRO A 292 1.31 -4.67 -12.35
C PRO A 292 0.66 -6.04 -12.13
N TRP A 293 -0.67 -6.10 -12.25
CA TRP A 293 -1.47 -7.30 -12.03
C TRP A 293 -1.63 -8.18 -13.27
N TYR A 294 -1.02 -7.80 -14.40
CA TYR A 294 -1.13 -8.53 -15.67
C TYR A 294 0.23 -9.04 -16.17
N PHE A 295 0.17 -10.20 -16.82
CA PHE A 295 1.27 -10.71 -17.62
C PHE A 295 1.26 -10.09 -19.01
N SER A 296 2.45 -9.92 -19.59
CA SER A 296 2.56 -9.55 -20.99
C SER A 296 2.14 -10.72 -21.87
N SER A 297 1.67 -10.46 -23.10
CA SER A 297 1.40 -11.52 -24.07
C SER A 297 2.63 -12.40 -24.36
N CYS A 298 3.84 -11.84 -24.27
CA CYS A 298 5.09 -12.60 -24.40
C CYS A 298 5.29 -13.56 -23.22
N SER A 299 4.98 -13.12 -22.00
CA SER A 299 5.09 -13.95 -20.80
C SER A 299 4.08 -15.09 -20.82
N ILE A 300 2.83 -14.80 -21.18
CA ILE A 300 1.77 -15.82 -21.31
C ILE A 300 2.22 -16.88 -22.31
N LYS A 301 2.64 -16.47 -23.51
CA LYS A 301 3.12 -17.39 -24.54
C LYS A 301 4.28 -18.27 -24.08
N GLN A 302 5.27 -17.71 -23.38
CA GLN A 302 6.40 -18.49 -22.87
C GLN A 302 5.99 -19.50 -21.80
N ILE A 303 5.02 -19.15 -20.95
CA ILE A 303 4.46 -20.08 -19.96
C ILE A 303 3.73 -21.22 -20.68
N GLU A 304 2.91 -20.91 -21.69
CA GLU A 304 2.20 -21.94 -22.48
C GLU A 304 3.18 -22.90 -23.16
N GLU A 305 4.17 -22.38 -23.90
CA GLU A 305 5.18 -23.19 -24.58
C GLU A 305 5.94 -24.09 -23.58
N HIS A 306 6.23 -23.58 -22.38
CA HIS A 306 6.90 -24.37 -21.35
C HIS A 306 6.01 -25.47 -20.75
N LEU A 307 4.72 -25.18 -20.53
CA LEU A 307 3.78 -26.19 -20.03
C LEU A 307 3.52 -27.29 -21.06
N ASP A 308 3.45 -26.93 -22.35
CA ASP A 308 3.39 -27.89 -23.44
C ASP A 308 4.62 -28.81 -23.46
N ASP A 309 5.83 -28.24 -23.33
CA ASP A 309 7.07 -29.02 -23.26
C ASP A 309 7.05 -30.02 -22.08
N ILE A 310 6.54 -29.62 -20.91
CA ILE A 310 6.43 -30.50 -19.73
C ILE A 310 5.44 -31.63 -19.99
N ILE A 311 4.28 -31.34 -20.59
CA ILE A 311 3.26 -32.33 -20.94
C ILE A 311 3.84 -33.33 -21.95
N GLU A 312 4.52 -32.85 -22.99
CA GLU A 312 5.12 -33.70 -24.03
C GLU A 312 6.23 -34.60 -23.49
N GLN A 313 7.02 -34.11 -22.53
CA GLN A 313 8.10 -34.88 -21.89
C GLN A 313 7.60 -35.85 -20.82
N GLY A 314 6.36 -35.71 -20.34
CA GLY A 314 5.82 -36.50 -19.24
C GLY A 314 6.52 -36.26 -17.89
N SER A 315 7.24 -35.14 -17.76
CA SER A 315 8.01 -34.74 -16.58
C SER A 315 7.20 -33.82 -15.66
N ASN A 316 5.90 -34.10 -15.50
CA ASN A 316 4.98 -33.21 -14.81
C ASN A 316 4.99 -33.44 -13.28
N CYS A 317 5.77 -32.64 -12.56
CA CYS A 317 5.70 -32.61 -11.09
C CYS A 317 4.39 -31.98 -10.57
N GLY A 318 3.68 -31.19 -11.39
CA GLY A 318 2.47 -30.45 -11.00
C GLY A 318 1.14 -31.17 -11.23
N GLU A 319 1.12 -32.38 -11.81
CA GLU A 319 -0.11 -33.12 -12.15
C GLU A 319 -0.70 -33.92 -10.98
N GLN A 320 0.07 -34.13 -9.91
CA GLN A 320 -0.36 -34.87 -8.72
C GLN A 320 -0.32 -33.99 -7.47
N THR A 321 -1.33 -33.16 -7.26
CA THR A 321 -1.52 -32.61 -5.91
C THR A 321 -2.17 -33.63 -5.00
N SER A 322 -1.50 -33.92 -3.88
CA SER A 322 -2.12 -34.45 -2.68
C SER A 322 -3.17 -33.44 -2.19
N MET A 323 -4.40 -33.65 -2.66
CA MET A 323 -5.54 -32.74 -2.57
C MET A 323 -6.16 -32.67 -1.15
N ASP A 324 -5.35 -32.65 -0.08
CA ASP A 324 -5.87 -32.93 1.27
C ASP A 324 -5.71 -31.86 2.36
N CYS A 325 -4.83 -30.84 2.27
CA CYS A 325 -4.65 -29.96 3.44
C CYS A 325 -5.32 -28.56 3.38
N CYS A 326 -5.54 -27.96 2.21
CA CYS A 326 -5.98 -26.54 2.14
C CYS A 326 -7.04 -26.20 1.06
N ASN A 327 -7.88 -27.13 0.61
CA ASN A 327 -8.87 -26.91 -0.47
C ASN A 327 -9.94 -25.82 -0.22
N ASN A 328 -9.94 -25.16 0.93
CA ASN A 328 -10.78 -23.98 1.17
C ASN A 328 -10.06 -22.65 0.85
N ASN A 329 -8.95 -22.67 0.11
CA ASN A 329 -8.23 -21.45 -0.34
C ASN A 329 -9.02 -20.59 -1.33
N THR A 330 -10.23 -20.97 -1.72
CA THR A 330 -11.25 -20.02 -2.18
C THR A 330 -11.87 -19.24 -1.02
N ALA A 331 -11.11 -19.04 0.07
CA ALA A 331 -11.31 -17.97 1.02
C ALA A 331 -11.15 -16.66 0.24
N GLU A 332 -12.22 -16.36 -0.48
CA GLU A 332 -12.62 -15.12 -1.08
C GLU A 332 -11.96 -14.04 -0.24
N ILE A 333 -10.95 -13.36 -0.81
CA ILE A 333 -10.14 -12.32 -0.14
C ILE A 333 -11.13 -11.21 0.22
N THR A 334 -11.84 -11.43 1.32
CA THR A 334 -13.14 -10.81 1.62
C THR A 334 -13.00 -9.71 2.64
N GLU A 335 -11.86 -9.66 3.30
CA GLU A 335 -11.65 -8.79 4.42
C GLU A 335 -10.46 -7.88 4.14
N HIS A 336 -10.67 -6.61 4.41
CA HIS A 336 -9.69 -5.54 4.28
C HIS A 336 -8.63 -5.78 5.38
N VAL A 337 -7.65 -6.65 5.10
CA VAL A 337 -6.71 -7.12 6.13
C VAL A 337 -5.81 -5.99 6.60
N TYR A 338 -5.39 -5.11 5.68
CA TYR A 338 -4.45 -4.04 5.95
C TYR A 338 -4.95 -2.71 5.40
N SER A 339 -5.01 -1.70 6.25
CA SER A 339 -5.13 -0.30 5.85
C SER A 339 -3.93 0.15 5.03
N LEU A 340 -4.07 1.28 4.35
CA LEU A 340 -3.02 1.83 3.49
C LEU A 340 -1.74 2.20 4.27
N ASP A 341 -1.87 2.72 5.49
CA ASP A 341 -0.70 2.94 6.36
C ASP A 341 -0.05 1.62 6.76
N GLU A 342 -0.84 0.59 7.06
CA GLU A 342 -0.31 -0.73 7.42
C GLU A 342 0.45 -1.36 6.26
N GLN A 343 -0.03 -1.22 5.03
CA GLN A 343 0.68 -1.68 3.83
C GLN A 343 2.04 -0.96 3.68
N CYS A 344 2.09 0.35 3.90
CA CYS A 344 3.36 1.07 3.94
C CYS A 344 4.26 0.57 5.08
N GLN A 345 3.71 0.36 6.28
CA GLN A 345 4.47 -0.09 7.44
C GLN A 345 5.07 -1.47 7.27
N ILE A 346 4.35 -2.37 6.61
CA ILE A 346 4.83 -3.70 6.25
C ILE A 346 5.97 -3.57 5.22
N ALA A 347 5.82 -2.71 4.21
CA ALA A 347 6.79 -2.57 3.13
C ALA A 347 8.09 -1.86 3.57
N PHE A 348 7.98 -0.77 4.33
CA PHE A 348 9.10 0.15 4.61
C PHE A 348 9.36 0.39 6.09
N GLY A 349 8.74 -0.41 6.97
CA GLY A 349 8.92 -0.34 8.40
C GLY A 349 7.92 0.57 9.12
N ASN A 350 7.84 0.37 10.42
CA ASN A 350 6.75 0.81 11.29
C ASN A 350 6.51 2.34 11.42
N THR A 351 7.44 3.19 10.96
CA THR A 351 7.27 4.64 10.96
C THR A 351 6.70 5.16 9.65
N SER A 352 6.66 4.32 8.61
CA SER A 352 6.13 4.71 7.32
C SER A 352 4.60 4.80 7.33
N TYR A 353 4.07 5.57 6.39
CA TYR A 353 2.65 5.84 6.27
C TYR A 353 2.31 6.27 4.85
N ILE A 354 1.03 6.21 4.45
CA ILE A 354 0.65 6.63 3.09
C ILE A 354 0.80 8.15 2.93
N TYR A 355 1.39 8.56 1.81
CA TYR A 355 1.48 9.95 1.37
C TYR A 355 0.09 10.42 0.94
N ARG A 356 -0.58 11.26 1.73
CA ARG A 356 -2.00 11.58 1.51
C ARG A 356 -2.26 12.69 0.48
N HIS A 357 -1.23 13.39 0.01
CA HIS A 357 -1.40 14.49 -0.93
C HIS A 357 -1.47 13.99 -2.37
N ASN A 358 -2.41 14.53 -3.15
CA ASN A 358 -2.58 14.27 -4.58
C ASN A 358 -2.75 12.80 -5.01
N ILE A 359 -3.16 11.91 -4.10
CA ILE A 359 -3.52 10.54 -4.49
C ILE A 359 -4.91 10.53 -5.11
N TYR A 360 -4.98 10.24 -6.41
CA TYR A 360 -6.23 9.94 -7.07
C TYR A 360 -6.72 8.54 -6.67
N SER A 361 -7.98 8.44 -6.27
CA SER A 361 -8.63 7.17 -5.87
C SER A 361 -8.45 6.00 -6.85
N GLN A 362 -8.29 6.30 -8.15
CA GLN A 362 -8.11 5.28 -9.19
C GLN A 362 -6.70 4.69 -9.19
N ASP A 363 -5.68 5.48 -8.85
CA ASP A 363 -4.29 5.02 -8.86
C ASP A 363 -3.94 4.22 -7.61
N VAL A 364 -4.72 4.41 -6.52
CA VAL A 364 -4.59 3.65 -5.27
C VAL A 364 -4.52 2.16 -5.53
N CYS A 365 -5.25 1.62 -6.51
CA CYS A 365 -5.22 0.17 -6.76
C CYS A 365 -3.98 -0.32 -7.49
N LYS A 366 -3.30 0.56 -8.24
CA LYS A 366 -2.06 0.23 -8.93
C LYS A 366 -0.87 0.36 -7.98
N PHE A 367 -0.80 1.49 -7.28
CA PHE A 367 0.24 1.76 -6.30
C PHE A 367 -0.21 2.80 -5.28
N ILE A 368 0.44 2.76 -4.12
CA ILE A 368 0.38 3.77 -3.09
C ILE A 368 1.78 4.37 -2.92
N LEU A 369 1.83 5.63 -2.53
CA LEU A 369 3.08 6.30 -2.20
C LEU A 369 3.25 6.25 -0.69
N CYS A 370 4.35 5.68 -0.22
CA CYS A 370 4.66 5.55 1.19
C CYS A 370 5.75 6.55 1.58
N VAL A 371 5.46 7.32 2.62
CA VAL A 371 6.40 8.23 3.26
C VAL A 371 7.22 7.44 4.26
N ILE A 372 8.54 7.49 4.15
CA ILE A 372 9.50 6.85 5.03
C ILE A 372 10.22 7.97 5.79
N PRO A 373 9.87 8.22 7.06
CA PRO A 373 10.55 9.24 7.86
C PRO A 373 12.01 8.87 8.07
N ILE A 374 12.92 9.79 7.74
CA ILE A 374 14.34 9.62 8.03
C ILE A 374 14.59 10.09 9.46
N ASN A 375 15.08 9.21 10.33
CA ASN A 375 15.25 9.49 11.76
C ASN A 375 16.00 10.81 12.00
N GLY A 376 15.36 11.74 12.73
CA GLY A 376 15.94 13.04 13.08
C GLY A 376 15.97 14.07 11.95
N SER A 377 15.43 13.74 10.76
CA SER A 377 15.35 14.66 9.62
C SER A 377 13.91 15.14 9.38
N THR A 378 13.77 16.38 8.91
CA THR A 378 12.52 16.87 8.33
C THR A 378 12.26 16.30 6.93
N ASN A 379 13.28 15.69 6.32
CA ASN A 379 13.14 15.03 5.02
C ASN A 379 12.54 13.65 5.22
N ALA A 380 11.60 13.31 4.35
CA ALA A 380 11.08 11.97 4.23
C ALA A 380 11.34 11.47 2.81
N GLU A 381 11.69 10.19 2.70
CA GLU A 381 11.75 9.53 1.41
C GLU A 381 10.33 9.11 1.02
N VAL A 382 9.97 9.22 -0.26
CA VAL A 382 8.68 8.76 -0.76
C VAL A 382 8.93 7.61 -1.74
N LYS A 383 8.44 6.42 -1.40
CA LYS A 383 8.59 5.21 -2.23
C LYS A 383 7.23 4.69 -2.70
N PRO A 384 7.11 4.24 -3.96
CA PRO A 384 5.92 3.55 -4.42
C PRO A 384 5.84 2.13 -3.83
N GLN A 385 4.62 1.66 -3.59
CA GLN A 385 4.31 0.31 -3.12
C GLN A 385 3.05 -0.18 -3.83
N ILE A 386 3.02 -1.45 -4.27
CA ILE A 386 1.81 -2.03 -4.86
C ILE A 386 0.76 -2.22 -3.76
N SER A 387 -0.47 -1.79 -4.03
CA SER A 387 -1.56 -1.93 -3.09
C SER A 387 -2.08 -3.35 -3.05
N ALA A 388 -2.34 -3.88 -1.86
CA ALA A 388 -2.87 -5.22 -1.70
C ALA A 388 -4.27 -5.37 -2.33
N PRO A 389 -4.65 -6.55 -2.83
CA PRO A 389 -6.04 -6.83 -3.19
C PRO A 389 -6.98 -6.59 -2.01
N GLY A 390 -8.18 -6.10 -2.30
CA GLY A 390 -9.15 -5.72 -1.27
C GLY A 390 -8.87 -4.38 -0.60
N THR A 391 -7.85 -3.62 -1.00
CA THR A 391 -7.62 -2.25 -0.49
C THR A 391 -8.83 -1.35 -0.79
N VAL A 392 -9.35 -0.60 0.19
CA VAL A 392 -10.45 0.36 -0.08
C VAL A 392 -9.92 1.48 -0.98
N CYS A 393 -10.55 1.69 -2.13
CA CYS A 393 -10.20 2.76 -3.07
C CYS A 393 -11.31 3.80 -3.23
N SER A 394 -12.55 3.50 -2.81
CA SER A 394 -13.64 4.47 -2.74
C SER A 394 -14.75 3.95 -1.83
N SER A 395 -15.83 4.73 -1.68
CA SER A 395 -17.02 4.24 -0.97
C SER A 395 -17.60 3.02 -1.68
N GLN A 396 -17.72 1.90 -0.97
CA GLN A 396 -18.19 0.61 -1.52
C GLN A 396 -17.37 0.12 -2.73
N LYS A 397 -16.10 0.53 -2.82
CA LYS A 397 -15.16 0.04 -3.82
C LYS A 397 -13.86 -0.43 -3.19
N GLN A 398 -13.31 -1.51 -3.74
CA GLN A 398 -12.02 -2.05 -3.33
C GLN A 398 -11.16 -2.34 -4.56
N CYS A 399 -9.87 -2.50 -4.33
CA CYS A 399 -8.91 -2.84 -5.35
C CYS A 399 -8.98 -4.31 -5.70
N GLU A 400 -9.22 -4.61 -6.97
CA GLU A 400 -9.17 -5.94 -7.53
C GLU A 400 -8.36 -5.87 -8.81
N GLN A 401 -7.26 -6.61 -8.87
CA GLN A 401 -6.34 -6.63 -10.02
C GLN A 401 -5.90 -5.24 -10.49
N GLY A 402 -5.62 -4.34 -9.55
CA GLY A 402 -5.17 -2.99 -9.88
C GLY A 402 -6.27 -2.00 -10.26
N ASP A 403 -7.53 -2.44 -10.29
CA ASP A 403 -8.69 -1.61 -10.62
C ASP A 403 -9.58 -1.37 -9.40
N CYS A 404 -10.16 -0.16 -9.34
CA CYS A 404 -11.06 0.24 -8.26
C CYS A 404 -12.51 -0.12 -8.59
N ILE A 405 -12.92 -1.33 -8.24
CA ILE A 405 -14.23 -1.88 -8.60
C ILE A 405 -15.22 -1.90 -7.43
N TYR A 406 -16.50 -1.92 -7.74
CA TYR A 406 -17.56 -2.03 -6.72
C TYR A 406 -17.49 -3.37 -5.99
N SER A 407 -17.58 -3.32 -4.67
CA SER A 407 -17.65 -4.52 -3.83
C SER A 407 -18.64 -4.27 -2.69
N SER A 408 -19.61 -5.17 -2.52
CA SER A 408 -20.54 -5.12 -1.40
C SER A 408 -19.87 -5.36 -0.04
N LYS A 409 -18.61 -5.80 -0.04
CA LYS A 409 -17.78 -6.02 1.15
C LYS A 409 -16.96 -4.78 1.51
N ALA A 410 -16.78 -3.87 0.57
CA ALA A 410 -16.10 -2.61 0.81
C ALA A 410 -16.96 -1.71 1.70
N PRO A 411 -16.38 -1.10 2.74
CA PRO A 411 -17.11 -0.20 3.63
C PRO A 411 -17.62 1.04 2.88
N ASN A 412 -18.76 1.58 3.33
CA ASN A 412 -19.25 2.87 2.88
C ASN A 412 -18.50 3.99 3.63
N ILE A 413 -17.33 4.39 3.09
CA ILE A 413 -16.47 5.42 3.67
C ILE A 413 -16.66 6.73 2.90
N SER A 414 -16.74 7.87 3.60
CA SER A 414 -16.78 9.17 2.95
C SER A 414 -15.44 9.44 2.22
N LEU A 415 -15.49 10.02 1.01
CA LEU A 415 -14.29 10.23 0.18
C LEU A 415 -13.13 10.97 0.91
N PRO A 416 -13.38 11.99 1.74
CA PRO A 416 -12.31 12.62 2.52
C PRO A 416 -11.64 11.66 3.51
N CYS A 417 -12.38 10.66 3.99
CA CYS A 417 -11.90 9.70 4.98
C CYS A 417 -11.22 8.46 4.40
N LEU A 418 -11.14 8.35 3.07
CA LEU A 418 -10.67 7.15 2.39
C LEU A 418 -9.28 6.72 2.88
N PHE A 419 -8.39 7.69 3.12
CA PHE A 419 -7.00 7.45 3.50
C PHE A 419 -6.74 7.47 5.01
N GLY A 420 -7.79 7.61 5.84
CA GLY A 420 -7.62 7.76 7.28
C GLY A 420 -6.95 9.07 7.67
N ASP A 421 -6.82 9.27 8.99
CA ASP A 421 -6.02 10.36 9.55
C ASP A 421 -4.52 10.03 9.46
N LYS A 422 -3.68 11.04 9.28
CA LYS A 422 -2.23 10.92 9.36
C LYS A 422 -1.84 10.34 10.73
N PRO A 423 -1.01 9.29 10.78
CA PRO A 423 -0.55 8.76 12.05
C PRO A 423 0.33 9.80 12.75
N ARG A 424 0.00 10.09 14.03
CA ARG A 424 0.75 10.99 14.92
C ARG A 424 1.02 12.37 14.27
N PRO A 425 -0.02 13.18 13.96
CA PRO A 425 0.15 14.52 13.39
C PRO A 425 1.01 15.44 14.27
N ILE A 426 1.08 15.13 15.58
CA ILE A 426 1.93 15.76 16.58
C ILE A 426 2.68 14.65 17.34
N PRO A 427 3.97 14.83 17.68
CA PRO A 427 4.67 13.95 18.60
C PRO A 427 3.86 13.81 19.89
N SER A 428 3.41 12.58 20.22
CA SER A 428 2.62 12.14 21.38
C SER A 428 1.10 11.94 21.23
N ARG A 429 0.43 12.41 20.15
CA ARG A 429 -1.04 12.29 20.04
C ARG A 429 -1.50 11.94 18.63
N ASN A 430 -2.54 11.11 18.55
CA ASN A 430 -3.25 10.87 17.30
C ASN A 430 -4.33 11.95 17.06
N CYS A 431 -4.92 11.96 15.86
CA CYS A 431 -5.93 12.95 15.49
C CYS A 431 -7.18 12.91 16.37
N SER A 432 -7.66 11.72 16.75
CA SER A 432 -8.86 11.60 17.58
C SER A 432 -8.66 12.22 18.96
N GLN A 433 -7.56 11.90 19.64
CA GLN A 433 -7.20 12.48 20.94
C GLN A 433 -7.01 14.00 20.86
N LEU A 434 -6.39 14.48 19.77
CA LEU A 434 -6.14 15.90 19.59
C LEU A 434 -7.43 16.68 19.39
N ILE A 435 -8.34 16.15 18.57
CA ILE A 435 -9.60 16.81 18.21
C ILE A 435 -10.63 16.71 19.33
N GLU A 436 -10.67 15.61 20.08
CA GLU A 436 -11.47 15.53 21.31
C GLU A 436 -11.09 16.61 22.32
N MET A 437 -9.80 16.95 22.40
CA MET A 437 -9.33 18.00 23.28
C MET A 437 -9.51 19.41 22.71
N ILE A 438 -9.34 19.57 21.39
CA ILE A 438 -9.31 20.87 20.71
C ILE A 438 -10.00 20.75 19.34
N PRO A 439 -11.34 20.68 19.27
CA PRO A 439 -12.05 20.55 17.98
C PRO A 439 -11.74 21.68 17.01
N GLN A 440 -11.46 22.87 17.54
CA GLN A 440 -11.12 24.09 16.80
C GLN A 440 -9.93 23.93 15.85
N ILE A 441 -9.04 22.98 16.17
CA ILE A 441 -7.83 22.76 15.39
C ILE A 441 -8.15 22.32 13.96
N CYS A 442 -9.31 21.71 13.74
CA CYS A 442 -9.82 21.34 12.42
C CYS A 442 -10.08 22.52 11.50
N GLY A 443 -10.18 23.75 12.04
CA GLY A 443 -10.24 24.98 11.25
C GLY A 443 -8.90 25.41 10.65
N MET A 444 -7.79 24.77 11.06
CA MET A 444 -6.46 25.05 10.52
C MET A 444 -6.14 24.11 9.35
N ASP A 445 -5.67 24.66 8.23
CA ASP A 445 -5.40 23.91 6.99
C ASP A 445 -4.55 22.64 7.23
N TYR A 446 -3.47 22.74 8.01
CA TYR A 446 -2.61 21.59 8.33
C TYR A 446 -3.35 20.44 9.00
N PHE A 447 -4.21 20.73 9.99
CA PHE A 447 -4.95 19.69 10.70
C PHE A 447 -6.17 19.23 9.95
N GLN A 448 -6.74 20.09 9.10
CA GLN A 448 -7.79 19.68 8.18
C GLN A 448 -7.29 18.61 7.21
N GLU A 449 -6.04 18.73 6.73
CA GLU A 449 -5.40 17.74 5.86
C GLU A 449 -4.82 16.54 6.61
N ALA A 450 -4.24 16.75 7.80
CA ALA A 450 -3.65 15.67 8.58
C ALA A 450 -4.70 14.84 9.33
N CYS A 451 -5.85 15.41 9.70
CA CYS A 451 -6.87 14.80 10.54
C CYS A 451 -8.25 14.77 9.88
N VAL A 452 -8.30 14.53 8.57
CA VAL A 452 -9.52 14.62 7.76
C VAL A 452 -10.68 13.80 8.34
N CYS A 453 -10.42 12.57 8.79
CA CYS A 453 -11.45 11.68 9.30
C CYS A 453 -11.98 12.16 10.65
N SER A 454 -11.07 12.44 11.57
CA SER A 454 -11.46 12.91 12.91
C SER A 454 -12.15 14.27 12.85
N CYS A 455 -11.73 15.17 11.96
CA CYS A 455 -12.38 16.46 11.75
C CYS A 455 -13.78 16.29 11.16
N SER A 456 -13.95 15.42 10.16
CA SER A 456 -15.27 15.18 9.55
C SER A 456 -16.33 14.72 10.56
N LYS A 457 -15.93 13.98 11.61
CA LYS A 457 -16.82 13.56 12.71
C LYS A 457 -17.27 14.70 13.61
N HIS A 458 -16.48 15.77 13.70
CA HIS A 458 -16.75 16.96 14.52
C HIS A 458 -17.36 18.11 13.71
N LEU A 459 -17.64 17.88 12.42
CA LEU A 459 -18.26 18.87 11.56
C LEU A 459 -19.68 19.17 12.03
N THR A 460 -19.92 20.39 12.49
CA THR A 460 -21.25 20.84 12.89
C THR A 460 -22.10 21.20 11.66
N LYS A 461 -23.43 21.23 11.83
CA LYS A 461 -24.34 21.73 10.79
C LYS A 461 -24.23 23.24 10.58
N ASP A 462 -23.56 23.96 11.48
CA ASP A 462 -23.37 25.40 11.37
C ASP A 462 -22.25 25.70 10.37
N MET A 463 -22.66 26.12 9.17
CA MET A 463 -21.75 26.47 8.08
C MET A 463 -20.81 27.64 8.43
N CYS A 464 -21.19 28.50 9.39
CA CYS A 464 -20.32 29.57 9.91
C CYS A 464 -19.26 29.06 10.86
N CYS A 465 -19.53 27.93 11.52
CA CYS A 465 -18.78 27.44 12.66
C CYS A 465 -18.57 25.92 12.57
N PRO A 466 -17.96 25.42 11.48
CA PRO A 466 -17.91 23.99 11.18
C PRO A 466 -17.27 23.18 12.30
N TYR A 467 -16.37 23.77 13.09
CA TYR A 467 -15.67 23.08 14.19
C TYR A 467 -15.75 23.85 15.53
N GLY A 468 -16.73 24.74 15.67
CA GLY A 468 -16.81 25.63 16.83
C GLY A 468 -15.91 26.87 16.72
N PRO A 469 -15.83 27.70 17.79
CA PRO A 469 -15.10 28.96 17.77
C PRO A 469 -13.60 28.71 17.68
N GLU A 470 -12.88 29.26 16.70
CA GLU A 470 -11.44 29.07 16.45
C GLU A 470 -10.51 29.38 17.65
N THR A 471 -11.00 30.04 18.70
CA THR A 471 -10.24 30.31 19.93
C THR A 471 -10.98 29.85 21.19
N PHE A 472 -10.22 29.37 22.19
CA PHE A 472 -10.78 28.96 23.48
C PHE A 472 -11.35 30.10 24.32
N THR A 473 -11.00 31.36 24.01
CA THR A 473 -11.28 32.52 24.87
C THR A 473 -12.28 33.47 24.22
N CYS A 474 -13.30 32.94 23.54
CA CYS A 474 -14.34 33.79 23.00
C CYS A 474 -15.20 34.38 24.13
N LEU A 475 -15.13 35.70 24.28
CA LEU A 475 -15.97 36.47 25.18
C LEU A 475 -16.98 37.27 24.36
N THR A 476 -18.20 37.42 24.86
CA THR A 476 -19.25 38.22 24.19
C THR A 476 -18.83 39.69 24.01
N SER A 477 -17.94 40.20 24.86
CA SER A 477 -17.36 41.54 24.72
C SER A 477 -16.50 41.69 23.46
N TRP A 478 -15.94 40.61 22.93
CA TRP A 478 -15.11 40.63 21.72
C TRP A 478 -15.94 40.77 20.44
N CYS A 479 -17.24 40.47 20.50
CA CYS A 479 -18.17 40.57 19.38
C CYS A 479 -18.46 42.01 18.92
N SER A 480 -17.98 43.01 19.66
CA SER A 480 -18.00 44.41 19.24
C SER A 480 -16.89 44.74 18.23
N ASN A 481 -15.86 43.89 18.12
CA ASN A 481 -14.73 44.09 17.23
C ASN A 481 -14.79 43.10 16.05
N LYS A 482 -15.07 43.64 14.86
CA LYS A 482 -15.19 42.91 13.59
C LYS A 482 -14.01 41.98 13.25
N SER A 483 -12.83 42.20 13.86
CA SER A 483 -11.66 41.35 13.69
C SER A 483 -11.80 39.98 14.37
N TYR A 484 -12.66 39.85 15.37
CA TYR A 484 -12.86 38.62 16.15
C TYR A 484 -14.10 37.84 15.74
N ASP A 485 -14.99 38.45 14.97
CA ASP A 485 -16.27 37.87 14.58
C ASP A 485 -16.12 36.51 13.87
N GLY A 486 -15.06 36.35 13.06
CA GLY A 486 -14.75 35.07 12.40
C GLY A 486 -14.20 33.98 13.32
N PHE A 487 -13.58 34.37 14.45
CA PHE A 487 -12.94 33.45 15.39
C PHE A 487 -13.89 32.97 16.50
N CYS A 488 -15.00 33.68 16.71
CA CYS A 488 -15.94 33.45 17.82
C CYS A 488 -17.36 33.16 17.35
N CYS A 489 -17.49 32.36 16.29
CA CYS A 489 -18.74 32.12 15.57
C CYS A 489 -19.90 31.58 16.43
N GLN A 490 -19.64 30.84 17.52
CA GLN A 490 -20.67 30.40 18.46
C GLN A 490 -21.00 31.42 19.57
N THR A 491 -20.05 32.29 19.93
CA THR A 491 -20.21 33.24 21.03
C THR A 491 -20.80 34.57 20.57
N CYS A 492 -20.62 34.92 19.28
CA CYS A 492 -21.07 36.19 18.71
C CYS A 492 -22.39 36.02 17.92
N PRO A 493 -23.54 36.48 18.45
CA PRO A 493 -24.85 36.27 17.83
C PRO A 493 -24.99 36.90 16.44
N ALA A 494 -24.25 37.99 16.18
CA ALA A 494 -24.32 38.72 14.92
C ALA A 494 -23.81 37.90 13.71
N TYR A 495 -23.10 36.79 13.94
CA TYR A 495 -22.57 35.92 12.88
C TYR A 495 -23.46 34.72 12.56
N SER A 496 -24.59 34.52 13.25
CA SER A 496 -25.52 33.41 12.95
C SER A 496 -26.14 33.50 11.55
N ASN A 497 -26.00 34.64 10.87
CA ASN A 497 -26.42 34.86 9.49
C ASN A 497 -25.18 34.86 8.55
N CYS A 498 -24.55 33.71 8.31
CA CYS A 498 -23.63 33.57 7.17
C CYS A 498 -24.42 33.60 5.86
N SER A 499 -24.85 34.78 5.45
CA SER A 499 -25.28 35.02 4.09
C SER A 499 -24.04 35.01 3.17
N LEU A 500 -23.66 33.80 2.72
CA LEU A 500 -23.02 33.33 1.48
C LEU A 500 -22.01 34.21 0.68
N GLY A 501 -21.59 35.39 1.13
CA GLY A 501 -20.90 36.39 0.29
C GLY A 501 -19.44 36.70 0.62
N TYR A 502 -18.92 36.34 1.81
CA TYR A 502 -17.55 36.69 2.18
C TYR A 502 -16.55 35.60 1.81
N SER A 503 -15.99 35.74 0.60
CA SER A 503 -14.93 34.91 0.02
C SER A 503 -13.74 34.71 0.98
N ARG A 504 -13.33 33.45 1.16
CA ARG A 504 -12.08 33.01 1.84
C ARG A 504 -10.82 33.74 1.33
N ARG A 505 -10.84 34.38 0.15
CA ARG A 505 -9.66 34.99 -0.50
C ARG A 505 -9.04 36.21 0.22
N LYS A 506 -9.72 36.87 1.16
CA LYS A 506 -9.12 38.00 1.92
C LYS A 506 -8.52 37.63 3.29
N ARG A 507 -8.62 36.37 3.75
CA ARG A 507 -8.12 35.94 5.07
C ARG A 507 -6.60 35.72 5.15
N SER A 508 -5.90 35.53 4.03
CA SER A 508 -4.44 35.26 3.99
C SER A 508 -3.57 36.43 4.49
N ASN A 509 -3.95 37.68 4.24
CA ASN A 509 -3.06 38.82 4.51
C ASN A 509 -3.11 39.36 5.95
N TYR A 510 -4.18 39.12 6.71
CA TYR A 510 -4.33 39.64 8.10
C TYR A 510 -3.95 38.61 9.18
N PHE A 511 -3.81 37.34 8.81
CA PHE A 511 -3.47 36.25 9.72
C PHE A 511 -2.00 36.26 10.17
N ASN A 512 -1.15 37.08 9.53
CA ASN A 512 0.30 36.96 9.60
C ASN A 512 1.02 37.64 10.78
N THR A 513 0.40 38.50 11.60
CA THR A 513 1.18 39.30 12.59
C THR A 513 0.78 39.12 14.05
N ALA A 514 -0.49 38.92 14.38
CA ALA A 514 -0.94 38.83 15.78
C ALA A 514 -0.93 37.39 16.34
N MET A 515 -1.43 36.42 15.57
CA MET A 515 -1.36 34.99 15.89
C MET A 515 0.06 34.44 15.71
N GLN A 516 0.83 34.88 14.70
CA GLN A 516 2.24 34.52 14.58
C GLN A 516 3.05 34.85 15.84
N LYS A 517 2.69 35.89 16.62
CA LYS A 517 3.44 36.28 17.82
C LYS A 517 3.12 35.40 19.03
N LYS A 518 1.87 34.95 19.17
CA LYS A 518 1.43 34.03 20.25
C LYS A 518 1.66 32.56 19.90
N ALA A 519 1.41 32.17 18.65
CA ALA A 519 1.85 30.90 18.08
C ALA A 519 3.38 30.82 18.03
N LYS A 520 4.14 31.91 17.76
CA LYS A 520 5.60 31.91 17.99
C LYS A 520 5.95 31.73 19.46
N LEU A 521 5.21 32.21 20.44
CA LEU A 521 5.57 31.98 21.85
C LEU A 521 5.30 30.54 22.28
N PHE A 522 4.19 29.96 21.82
CA PHE A 522 3.84 28.55 22.05
C PHE A 522 4.74 27.59 21.24
N LEU A 523 4.94 27.86 19.94
CA LEU A 523 5.90 27.13 19.09
C LEU A 523 7.35 27.41 19.46
N LYS A 524 7.78 28.56 19.98
CA LYS A 524 9.21 28.81 20.37
C LYS A 524 9.59 28.03 21.62
N SER A 525 8.62 27.74 22.51
CA SER A 525 8.83 26.78 23.60
C SER A 525 8.93 25.33 23.11
N TYR A 526 8.44 25.04 21.89
CA TYR A 526 8.40 23.69 21.29
C TYR A 526 9.47 23.47 20.18
N LEU A 527 9.85 24.53 19.45
CA LEU A 527 10.80 24.58 18.33
C LEU A 527 12.25 24.80 18.77
N ASN A 528 12.50 25.09 20.05
CA ASN A 528 13.86 25.02 20.61
C ASN A 528 14.46 23.60 20.56
N LEU A 529 13.68 22.60 20.12
CA LEU A 529 14.13 21.23 19.85
C LEU A 529 14.25 20.88 18.36
N LEU A 530 13.73 21.67 17.42
CA LEU A 530 13.73 21.33 15.98
C LEU A 530 13.64 22.59 15.08
N THR A 531 14.73 22.97 14.40
CA THR A 531 14.74 23.82 13.18
C THR A 531 16.00 23.47 12.36
N MET A 532 16.01 23.35 11.02
CA MET A 532 15.49 24.18 9.91
C MET A 532 15.10 23.29 8.69
N LYS A 533 14.39 23.67 7.61
CA LYS A 533 14.02 24.96 6.97
C LYS A 533 12.90 24.71 5.92
N GLN A 534 12.11 25.74 5.61
CA GLN A 534 11.07 25.79 4.57
C GLN A 534 11.46 26.87 3.52
N ASN A 535 11.48 26.51 2.23
CA ASN A 535 11.35 27.39 1.04
C ASN A 535 11.55 26.54 -0.23
N GLN A 536 10.50 25.89 -0.77
CA GLN A 536 10.49 25.43 -2.18
C GLN A 536 9.13 25.01 -2.81
N GLU A 537 7.96 25.24 -2.22
CA GLU A 537 6.70 24.64 -2.70
C GLU A 537 5.65 25.61 -3.27
N VAL A 538 6.01 26.44 -4.26
CA VAL A 538 5.02 27.27 -4.98
C VAL A 538 4.92 26.97 -6.49
N ASP A 539 5.82 26.17 -7.06
CA ASP A 539 5.94 26.14 -8.54
C ASP A 539 5.15 25.04 -9.28
N ASN A 540 4.57 24.05 -8.58
CA ASN A 540 3.99 22.87 -9.27
C ASN A 540 2.51 23.03 -9.69
N TYR A 541 1.73 23.95 -9.10
CA TYR A 541 0.32 24.16 -9.48
C TYR A 541 0.14 25.08 -10.71
N ALA A 542 1.18 25.84 -11.09
CA ALA A 542 1.14 26.80 -12.18
C ALA A 542 1.37 26.18 -13.58
N LEU A 543 1.86 24.94 -13.68
CA LEU A 543 2.23 24.34 -14.97
C LEU A 543 1.02 23.82 -15.78
N GLU A 544 0.01 23.25 -15.15
CA GLU A 544 -1.15 22.68 -15.86
C GLU A 544 -2.22 23.71 -16.24
N GLU A 545 -2.26 24.86 -15.57
CA GLU A 545 -3.12 25.99 -15.94
C GLU A 545 -2.50 26.81 -17.10
N ARG A 546 -1.15 26.85 -17.21
CA ARG A 546 -0.43 27.50 -18.32
C ARG A 546 -0.68 26.86 -19.69
N GLN A 547 -0.91 25.54 -19.77
CA GLN A 547 -1.21 24.87 -21.04
C GLN A 547 -2.66 25.11 -21.53
N ARG A 548 -3.58 25.53 -20.64
CA ARG A 548 -5.01 25.68 -20.98
C ARG A 548 -5.46 27.10 -21.37
N ASP A 549 -4.62 28.13 -21.28
CA ASP A 549 -5.03 29.53 -21.61
C ASP A 549 -4.10 30.31 -22.56
N LEU A 550 -3.20 29.63 -23.28
CA LEU A 550 -2.29 30.27 -24.29
C LEU A 550 -3.00 30.77 -25.56
N THR A 551 -4.33 30.59 -25.68
CA THR A 551 -5.14 31.21 -26.74
C THR A 551 -5.49 32.68 -26.45
N LYS A 552 -5.14 33.22 -25.28
CA LYS A 552 -5.40 34.61 -24.87
C LYS A 552 -4.13 35.46 -24.72
N CYS A 553 -3.14 35.35 -25.62
CA CYS A 553 -2.09 36.37 -25.63
C CYS A 553 -2.72 37.74 -26.00
N PRO A 554 -2.58 38.79 -25.17
CA PRO A 554 -3.09 40.11 -25.51
C PRO A 554 -2.41 40.62 -26.79
N LEU A 555 -3.17 41.32 -27.64
CA LEU A 555 -2.64 41.96 -28.84
C LEU A 555 -1.58 43.00 -28.43
N MET A 556 -0.33 42.79 -28.85
CA MET A 556 0.77 43.69 -28.54
C MET A 556 0.81 44.88 -29.49
N THR A 557 1.23 46.04 -28.98
CA THR A 557 1.62 47.17 -29.84
C THR A 557 2.90 46.82 -30.61
N THR A 558 3.07 47.38 -31.81
CA THR A 558 4.18 47.06 -32.73
C THR A 558 5.57 47.24 -32.11
N GLY A 559 5.73 48.17 -31.17
CA GLY A 559 7.00 48.39 -30.45
C GLY A 559 7.36 47.27 -29.48
N LEU A 560 6.39 46.75 -28.72
CA LEU A 560 6.61 45.69 -27.75
C LEU A 560 6.90 44.35 -28.45
N PHE A 561 6.26 44.11 -29.60
CA PHE A 561 6.50 42.92 -30.40
C PHE A 561 7.95 42.84 -30.92
N LYS A 562 8.53 43.97 -31.35
CA LYS A 562 9.93 44.02 -31.78
C LYS A 562 10.90 43.69 -30.63
N TYR A 563 10.66 44.26 -29.44
CA TYR A 563 11.46 43.98 -28.25
C TYR A 563 11.37 42.49 -27.85
N CYS A 564 10.17 41.91 -27.86
CA CYS A 564 9.97 40.51 -27.50
C CYS A 564 10.60 39.54 -28.49
N ASN A 565 10.52 39.82 -29.79
CA ASN A 565 11.21 39.02 -30.80
C ASN A 565 12.73 39.12 -30.66
N GLU A 566 13.28 40.32 -30.42
CA GLU A 566 14.71 40.48 -30.17
C GLU A 566 15.13 39.71 -28.91
N LEU A 567 14.41 39.86 -27.80
CA LEU A 567 14.72 39.18 -26.55
C LEU A 567 14.66 37.65 -26.66
N VAL A 568 13.57 37.10 -27.22
CA VAL A 568 13.35 35.64 -27.28
C VAL A 568 14.16 34.99 -28.40
N LEU A 569 14.17 35.57 -29.61
CA LEU A 569 14.81 34.94 -30.77
C LEU A 569 16.33 35.18 -30.84
N THR A 570 16.84 36.28 -30.28
CA THR A 570 18.27 36.63 -30.44
C THR A 570 19.10 36.39 -29.19
N LYS A 571 18.52 36.42 -27.99
CA LYS A 571 19.30 36.24 -26.75
C LYS A 571 19.25 34.82 -26.19
N SER A 572 18.06 34.28 -25.93
CA SER A 572 17.88 32.84 -25.61
C SER A 572 16.40 32.51 -25.48
N ASN A 573 15.99 31.37 -26.05
CA ASN A 573 14.64 30.83 -25.89
C ASN A 573 14.31 30.59 -24.40
N SER A 574 15.32 30.31 -23.57
CA SER A 574 15.20 30.07 -22.13
C SER A 574 14.56 31.23 -21.36
N ALA A 575 14.61 32.46 -21.91
CA ALA A 575 13.94 33.62 -21.33
C ALA A 575 12.44 33.39 -21.14
N CYS A 576 11.81 32.51 -21.92
CA CYS A 576 10.40 32.15 -21.79
C CYS A 576 10.07 31.29 -20.55
N TYR A 577 11.05 30.74 -19.83
CA TYR A 577 10.79 30.14 -18.51
C TYR A 577 10.54 31.19 -17.42
N ASN A 578 10.94 32.44 -17.65
CA ASN A 578 10.60 33.53 -16.74
C ASN A 578 9.12 33.90 -16.90
N GLU A 579 8.37 33.88 -15.80
CA GLU A 579 6.93 34.14 -15.82
C GLU A 579 6.57 35.53 -16.35
N PHE A 580 7.37 36.55 -16.00
CA PHE A 580 7.14 37.91 -16.47
C PHE A 580 7.38 38.03 -17.98
N ILE A 581 8.44 37.39 -18.50
CA ILE A 581 8.75 37.39 -19.93
C ILE A 581 7.72 36.57 -20.71
N SER A 582 7.30 35.40 -20.21
CA SER A 582 6.27 34.60 -20.90
C SER A 582 4.91 35.29 -20.95
N GLN A 583 4.55 36.10 -19.94
CA GLN A 583 3.35 36.92 -19.98
C GLN A 583 3.47 38.09 -20.96
N ILE A 584 4.57 38.85 -20.91
CA ILE A 584 4.77 40.04 -21.76
C ILE A 584 5.06 39.69 -23.21
N CYS A 585 5.82 38.61 -23.43
CA CYS A 585 6.27 38.14 -24.74
C CYS A 585 5.56 36.85 -25.19
N CYS A 586 4.33 36.64 -24.72
CA CYS A 586 3.49 35.47 -24.97
C CYS A 586 3.50 35.01 -26.45
N GLN A 587 3.32 35.92 -27.40
CA GLN A 587 3.35 35.57 -28.83
C GLN A 587 4.71 35.07 -29.31
N ALA A 588 5.82 35.71 -28.90
CA ALA A 588 7.16 35.30 -29.27
C ALA A 588 7.55 33.96 -28.62
N CYS A 589 7.18 33.76 -27.36
CA CYS A 589 7.40 32.49 -26.67
C CYS A 589 6.64 31.33 -27.32
N ILE A 590 5.39 31.52 -27.76
CA ILE A 590 4.64 30.48 -28.50
C ILE A 590 5.35 30.07 -29.79
N LEU A 591 5.99 31.02 -30.50
CA LEU A 591 6.67 30.73 -31.77
C LEU A 591 7.91 29.84 -31.61
N VAL A 592 8.58 29.89 -30.46
CA VAL A 592 9.80 29.09 -30.19
C VAL A 592 9.54 27.83 -29.36
N MET A 593 8.29 27.60 -28.95
CA MET A 593 7.91 26.50 -28.07
C MET A 593 7.93 25.15 -28.80
N ASP A 594 8.77 24.22 -28.36
CA ASP A 594 8.74 22.83 -28.80
C ASP A 594 7.65 22.04 -28.08
N LYS A 595 6.51 21.87 -28.75
CA LYS A 595 5.36 21.11 -28.24
C LYS A 595 5.65 19.62 -28.00
N LYS A 596 6.72 19.06 -28.58
CA LYS A 596 7.05 17.64 -28.43
C LYS A 596 7.82 17.35 -27.14
N SER A 597 8.23 18.39 -26.41
CA SER A 597 9.13 18.27 -25.27
C SER A 597 8.55 18.95 -24.01
N PRO A 598 7.46 18.42 -23.42
CA PRO A 598 6.88 19.00 -22.20
C PRO A 598 7.90 19.03 -21.05
N GLY A 599 7.95 20.16 -20.33
CA GLY A 599 8.97 20.50 -19.33
C GLY A 599 10.33 20.92 -19.89
N CYS A 600 10.47 20.97 -21.22
CA CYS A 600 11.68 21.36 -21.94
C CYS A 600 11.36 22.18 -23.19
N GLU A 601 10.22 22.89 -23.16
CA GLU A 601 9.60 23.46 -24.35
C GLU A 601 10.45 24.60 -24.95
N TYR A 602 11.36 25.18 -24.19
CA TYR A 602 12.25 26.25 -24.63
C TYR A 602 13.74 25.84 -24.65
N GLY A 603 14.03 24.55 -24.50
CA GLY A 603 15.39 24.05 -24.29
C GLY A 603 15.84 24.15 -22.83
N ASP A 604 17.15 24.18 -22.58
CA ASP A 604 17.71 24.32 -21.24
C ASP A 604 17.31 25.67 -20.63
N SER A 605 16.85 25.69 -19.38
CA SER A 605 16.44 26.93 -18.72
C SER A 605 17.62 27.83 -18.34
N ASP A 606 18.80 27.23 -18.19
CA ASP A 606 20.08 27.92 -17.98
C ASP A 606 21.14 27.36 -18.94
N GLU A 607 21.04 27.77 -20.20
CA GLU A 607 21.87 27.30 -21.31
C GLU A 607 23.37 27.50 -21.05
N GLU A 608 23.75 28.57 -20.34
CA GLU A 608 25.16 28.87 -20.02
C GLU A 608 25.72 27.87 -19.01
N SER A 609 25.02 27.65 -17.88
CA SER A 609 25.41 26.66 -16.87
C SER A 609 25.43 25.23 -17.44
N CYS A 610 24.41 24.85 -18.21
CA CYS A 610 24.33 23.52 -18.82
C CYS A 610 25.47 23.29 -19.83
N SER A 611 25.79 24.30 -20.65
CA SER A 611 26.93 24.27 -21.56
C SER A 611 28.27 24.20 -20.83
N GLN A 612 28.41 24.92 -19.71
CA GLN A 612 29.60 24.87 -18.87
C GLN A 612 29.78 23.49 -18.24
N TRP A 613 28.73 22.92 -17.64
CA TRP A 613 28.77 21.56 -17.08
C TRP A 613 29.06 20.50 -18.13
N ALA A 614 28.59 20.68 -19.36
CA ALA A 614 28.93 19.80 -20.47
C ALA A 614 30.43 19.87 -20.80
N LYS A 615 31.00 21.07 -20.89
CA LYS A 615 32.44 21.27 -21.13
C LYS A 615 33.33 20.73 -20.00
N GLU A 616 32.86 20.84 -18.76
CA GLU A 616 33.57 20.33 -17.57
C GLU A 616 33.38 18.82 -17.35
N GLY A 617 32.58 18.13 -18.17
CA GLY A 617 32.28 16.70 -17.98
C GLY A 617 31.40 16.40 -16.76
N GLN A 618 30.84 17.42 -16.12
CA GLN A 618 29.98 17.28 -14.93
C GLN A 618 28.49 17.10 -15.28
N LEU A 619 28.10 17.34 -16.54
CA LEU A 619 26.70 17.27 -16.93
C LEU A 619 26.09 15.88 -16.66
N ALA A 620 26.82 14.80 -16.96
CA ALA A 620 26.35 13.44 -16.73
C ALA A 620 26.07 13.18 -15.24
N SER A 621 27.06 13.43 -14.37
CA SER A 621 26.88 13.21 -12.93
C SER A 621 25.72 14.03 -12.37
N ARG A 622 25.54 15.28 -12.82
CA ARG A 622 24.44 16.15 -12.39
C ARG A 622 23.08 15.67 -12.88
N CYS A 623 22.96 15.23 -14.14
CA CYS A 623 21.71 14.67 -14.67
C CYS A 623 21.30 13.36 -13.96
N PHE A 624 22.26 12.54 -13.51
CA PHE A 624 21.95 11.23 -12.90
C PHE A 624 21.81 11.26 -11.37
N THR A 625 22.55 12.10 -10.65
CA THR A 625 22.57 12.09 -9.16
C THR A 625 21.49 12.97 -8.53
N ASN A 626 21.03 14.02 -9.21
CA ASN A 626 19.96 14.88 -8.72
C ASN A 626 18.97 15.21 -9.85
N LYS A 627 18.37 14.13 -10.36
CA LYS A 627 17.53 14.12 -11.56
C LYS A 627 16.44 15.18 -11.53
N GLN A 628 15.70 15.34 -10.43
CA GLN A 628 14.58 16.29 -10.36
C GLN A 628 14.98 17.77 -10.51
N VAL A 629 16.17 18.16 -10.05
CA VAL A 629 16.63 19.55 -10.10
C VAL A 629 17.35 19.83 -11.41
N HIS A 630 18.30 18.98 -11.80
CA HIS A 630 19.14 19.23 -12.97
C HIS A 630 18.46 18.86 -14.29
N GLU A 631 17.51 17.92 -14.30
CA GLU A 631 16.71 17.64 -15.50
C GLU A 631 15.75 18.79 -15.81
N LYS A 632 15.29 19.56 -14.82
CA LYS A 632 14.50 20.78 -15.05
C LYS A 632 15.34 21.92 -15.63
N ILE A 633 16.59 22.06 -15.17
CA ILE A 633 17.47 23.16 -15.60
C ILE A 633 18.11 22.85 -16.96
N CYS A 634 18.59 21.62 -17.15
CA CYS A 634 19.35 21.16 -18.32
C CYS A 634 18.60 20.09 -19.12
N CYS A 635 17.29 20.25 -19.30
CA CYS A 635 16.43 19.24 -19.89
C CYS A 635 16.88 18.77 -21.29
N LYS A 636 17.31 19.71 -22.16
CA LYS A 636 17.73 19.42 -23.53
C LYS A 636 19.10 18.77 -23.52
N SER A 637 20.02 19.33 -22.73
CA SER A 637 21.38 18.81 -22.57
C SER A 637 21.40 17.40 -21.96
N CYS A 638 20.60 17.12 -20.93
CA CYS A 638 20.47 15.80 -20.32
C CYS A 638 19.86 14.78 -21.31
N ARG A 639 18.81 15.16 -22.08
CA ARG A 639 18.22 14.26 -23.10
C ARG A 639 19.20 13.93 -24.22
N LEU A 640 19.98 14.91 -24.69
CA LEU A 640 21.02 14.68 -25.69
C LEU A 640 22.09 13.71 -25.17
N LEU A 641 22.53 13.88 -23.93
CA LEU A 641 23.49 12.98 -23.28
C LEU A 641 22.98 11.53 -23.21
N VAL A 642 21.70 11.34 -22.87
CA VAL A 642 21.07 10.01 -22.88
C VAL A 642 21.04 9.43 -24.30
N SER A 643 20.64 10.24 -25.29
CA SER A 643 20.58 9.79 -26.69
C SER A 643 21.95 9.36 -27.25
N THR A 644 23.03 10.06 -26.91
CA THR A 644 24.38 9.72 -27.36
C THR A 644 24.91 8.45 -26.70
N MET A 645 24.59 8.23 -25.42
CA MET A 645 24.90 6.97 -24.72
C MET A 645 24.23 5.76 -25.39
N TYR A 646 22.95 5.87 -25.78
CA TYR A 646 22.23 4.77 -26.44
C TYR A 646 22.61 4.57 -27.91
N SER A 647 23.02 5.63 -28.61
CA SER A 647 23.39 5.56 -30.04
C SER A 647 24.71 4.83 -30.27
N GLY A 648 25.62 4.84 -29.28
CA GLY A 648 26.93 4.17 -29.36
C GLY A 648 26.91 2.65 -29.22
N SER A 649 25.78 2.05 -28.82
CA SER A 649 25.68 0.62 -28.49
C SER A 649 25.36 -0.30 -29.69
N LYS A 650 25.15 0.23 -30.90
CA LYS A 650 24.71 -0.57 -32.07
C LYS A 650 25.76 -1.44 -32.78
N LYS A 651 26.93 -1.68 -32.19
CA LYS A 651 27.94 -2.59 -32.76
C LYS A 651 28.38 -3.62 -31.74
N ASN A 652 27.55 -4.64 -31.54
CA ASN A 652 27.89 -6.08 -31.36
C ASN A 652 26.66 -6.82 -30.82
N PRO A 653 26.14 -7.87 -31.50
CA PRO A 653 25.10 -8.72 -30.93
C PRO A 653 25.80 -9.72 -29.99
N ILE A 654 25.85 -9.39 -28.70
CA ILE A 654 26.34 -10.32 -27.67
C ILE A 654 25.12 -10.92 -26.98
N SER A 655 25.13 -12.25 -26.95
CA SER A 655 24.22 -13.19 -26.31
C SER A 655 23.59 -12.69 -25.00
N PHE A 656 22.27 -12.78 -24.94
CA PHE A 656 21.46 -12.77 -23.71
C PHE A 656 21.84 -13.96 -22.82
N PRO A 657 22.18 -13.72 -21.54
CA PRO A 657 21.42 -14.34 -20.46
C PRO A 657 21.28 -13.44 -19.21
N LEU A 658 20.49 -13.91 -18.24
CA LEU A 658 20.16 -13.31 -16.93
C LEU A 658 19.08 -12.21 -16.93
N ILE A 659 17.83 -12.66 -16.74
CA ILE A 659 16.91 -12.36 -15.61
C ILE A 659 15.68 -13.24 -15.87
N MET A 660 15.78 -14.51 -15.46
CA MET A 660 14.72 -15.53 -15.49
C MET A 660 14.96 -16.41 -14.26
N MET A 661 14.63 -15.90 -13.08
CA MET A 661 14.93 -16.58 -11.80
C MET A 661 13.68 -16.85 -10.95
N VAL A 662 12.54 -17.08 -11.60
CA VAL A 662 11.36 -17.67 -10.95
C VAL A 662 10.84 -18.93 -11.67
N LEU A 663 11.39 -19.30 -12.83
CA LEU A 663 10.89 -20.47 -13.60
C LEU A 663 11.93 -21.58 -13.88
N TYR A 664 13.20 -21.45 -13.48
CA TYR A 664 14.25 -22.41 -13.90
C TYR A 664 14.77 -23.40 -12.85
N ALA A 665 14.05 -23.60 -11.75
CA ALA A 665 14.44 -24.61 -10.75
C ALA A 665 13.40 -25.74 -10.64
N CYS A 666 13.12 -26.43 -11.75
CA CYS A 666 12.75 -27.84 -11.71
C CYS A 666 14.03 -28.68 -11.82
N LEU A 667 14.88 -28.63 -10.79
CA LEU A 667 15.86 -29.68 -10.56
C LEU A 667 15.20 -30.67 -9.60
N VAL A 668 14.46 -31.60 -10.19
CA VAL A 668 13.98 -32.81 -9.52
C VAL A 668 15.20 -33.52 -8.94
N LYS A 669 15.37 -33.44 -7.62
CA LYS A 669 16.17 -34.40 -6.86
C LYS A 669 15.30 -35.66 -6.80
N ILE A 670 15.58 -36.63 -7.68
CA ILE A 670 15.11 -38.02 -7.53
C ILE A 670 15.82 -38.63 -6.33
#